data_AF-A0A662YYF9-F1
#
_entry.id   AF-A0A662YYF9-F1
#
_cell.length_a   1.000
_cell.length_b   1.000
_cell.length_c   1.000
_cell.angle_alpha   90.00
_cell.angle_beta   90.00
_cell.angle_gamma   90.00
#
_symmetry.space_group_name_H-M   'P 1'
#
loop_
_entity.id
_entity.type
_entity.pdbx_description
1 polymer ?
#
loop_
_entity_poly.entity_id
_entity_poly.type
_entity_poly.pdbx_seq_one_letter_code
_entity_poly.pdbx_strand_id
1 'polypeptide(L)'
;MAAISKYLTAKNSSIASAVLIALYLLKRRRNAQNYRSKKSGPDSSLLNNDKDGKKEKAAVDRVFFARIWRIVKIMVPRTFCKESGYLLLIAVMLVARTYCDVWMIQNGTLIESAIIGRTTKDFKTYLFNFIAAMPLIALINNFLKLGLNELKLRFRVRLTKHLYDEYLKGYTYYKMGNLDNRIANADQLLTQDVERFCNSVVDLYSNLSKGPASMMAYLIVSGLFLTRLRRPIGKMTVTEQRYEGEYRYVNSRLITNSEEIAFYNGNMREKQTIHTTFKRLVDHLHNFIIFRFSMGFVDSLIAKYLATVVGYLVVSRPFLNLAHPRHLNSTHSELLEDYYQSGRMLLRLSQALGRIVLAGREMTRLSGFTARITELMEVLKELNSGKYERTMVSQQDKGQEGLKTLSLAPGSGEIIIADKIIKFDHTPLATPNGDVLIQDLSFEVKSGTNVLVCGPNGCGKSSLFRVLGELWPLFGGRLTKPERGKLFYVPQRPYMTLGTLRDQVIYPDTYEDQKRKGISDQVLQEYLDNVQLGHILDREGSWDIVQDWMDVLSGGEKQRMAMARLFYHKPQFAILDECTSAVSVDVEDFIYSHCRKVTYGTVFADPSLVNIPWNFPDFYFDLKYKIPNSNVTVSVLMTDTVLLCGNTNHEVHPKGPEDAADCQAFPIDSGKTGEFQMFVTGYAITAGATERLLFGYDSYGNVCGRRNLPIKGAPLSGQDMTDRKEVFFLNSCNLEIRNMKINSIALCVSSCPREQLNNRKEVQRFAERNGSYLCVYSLNSSEYTLNAHAAELCPMLPVPPSKSFPLFRRCIPQTPECYSQFVPVLINVVNEMDLFHRIIAGIMTSKDSIIGLCALAVVFSLIMVAIFRFIAVILVHILVALVVFGLFFVSSVLWWLYYDHVTDPSIELESEKENSKFLLAFAVGTTVISIIIFVLILVMRRRLKLMTELFRVASETISAVPLLLLQPVWTFIILIFFWAYWVAVLLSLGTAGTAYATNGGHVEYKPLSAIRYMWWYHLFGLIWTSEFILACQQMIISGAVVSCYFNRDKNNPPSHSILSSISNLSNYHLGTVAKGSLIITLVRIPRVILTYIHSTLQGKNAYTATAINGTDFCTSAKEAFFILVKNSLNIAAINSFGDFLLFLGKVFVVCFTCFGGLMVFNYQRALQVWVVPLLLVAFFSYFVAHCFLSVFERVVDLLFLCYAIDLETNDGSADKPYFMDKALMEFMNKSSEETGKVRNPKAGNHPAGTEMHPMVG
;
A
#
# COMPACT_ATOMS: atom_id res chain seq x y z
N MET A 1 13.42 40.06 1.21
CA MET A 1 12.13 39.47 0.77
C MET A 1 11.17 40.50 0.17
N ALA A 2 11.02 41.71 0.72
CA ALA A 2 10.09 42.72 0.20
C ALA A 2 10.50 43.40 -1.14
N ALA A 3 11.79 43.47 -1.46
CA ALA A 3 12.26 44.07 -2.73
C ALA A 3 12.05 43.16 -3.96
N ILE A 4 11.86 41.85 -3.74
CA ILE A 4 11.75 40.85 -4.82
C ILE A 4 10.31 40.74 -5.33
N SER A 5 9.29 41.14 -4.55
CA SER A 5 7.88 40.98 -4.98
C SER A 5 7.44 42.02 -6.02
N LYS A 6 8.10 43.17 -6.13
CA LYS A 6 7.75 44.21 -7.13
C LYS A 6 8.13 43.85 -8.57
N TYR A 7 9.06 42.91 -8.77
CA TYR A 7 9.54 42.50 -10.10
C TYR A 7 8.94 41.19 -10.62
N LEU A 8 8.12 40.50 -9.82
CA LEU A 8 7.52 39.21 -10.14
C LEU A 8 6.05 39.36 -10.57
N THR A 9 5.82 39.82 -11.80
CA THR A 9 4.53 39.63 -12.47
C THR A 9 4.44 38.23 -13.09
N ALA A 10 3.22 37.67 -13.13
CA ALA A 10 2.92 36.28 -13.54
C ALA A 10 3.44 35.86 -14.94
N LYS A 11 3.84 36.82 -15.77
CA LYS A 11 4.40 36.59 -17.11
C LYS A 11 5.91 36.29 -17.09
N ASN A 12 6.65 36.78 -16.09
CA ASN A 12 8.10 36.63 -15.99
C ASN A 12 8.51 35.47 -15.06
N SER A 13 7.63 35.04 -14.14
CA SER A 13 7.90 33.95 -13.20
C SER A 13 8.05 32.59 -13.88
N SER A 14 7.29 32.33 -14.95
CA SER A 14 7.36 31.08 -15.71
C SER A 14 8.67 30.97 -16.52
N ILE A 15 9.12 32.08 -17.11
CA ILE A 15 10.37 32.16 -17.87
C ILE A 15 11.58 32.05 -16.94
N ALA A 16 11.57 32.78 -15.81
CA ALA A 16 12.62 32.69 -14.81
C ALA A 16 12.73 31.27 -14.21
N SER A 17 11.59 30.60 -13.96
CA SER A 17 11.57 29.22 -13.48
C SER A 17 12.10 28.23 -14.53
N ALA A 18 11.73 28.40 -15.79
CA ALA A 18 12.24 27.55 -16.87
C ALA A 18 13.75 27.73 -17.09
N VAL A 19 14.26 28.96 -17.00
CA VAL A 19 15.70 29.27 -17.11
C VAL A 19 16.49 28.73 -15.92
N LEU A 20 15.96 28.84 -14.70
CA LEU A 20 16.55 28.24 -13.50
C LEU A 20 16.61 26.71 -13.57
N ILE A 21 15.55 26.07 -14.09
CA ILE A 21 15.52 24.62 -14.31
C ILE A 21 16.51 24.21 -15.40
N ALA A 22 16.61 24.97 -16.49
CA ALA A 22 17.58 24.72 -17.56
C ALA A 22 19.03 24.87 -17.07
N LEU A 23 19.32 25.91 -16.29
CA LEU A 23 20.63 26.13 -15.66
C LEU A 23 20.96 25.03 -14.64
N TYR A 24 19.97 24.57 -13.86
CA TYR A 24 20.13 23.44 -12.95
C TYR A 24 20.46 22.13 -13.70
N LEU A 25 19.76 21.86 -14.80
CA LEU A 25 20.01 20.68 -15.65
C LEU A 25 21.38 20.74 -16.35
N LEU A 26 21.82 21.92 -16.79
CA LEU A 26 23.16 22.13 -17.36
C LEU A 26 24.26 21.94 -16.30
N LYS A 27 24.07 22.48 -15.09
CA LYS A 27 25.00 22.28 -13.96
C LYS A 27 25.10 20.81 -13.57
N ARG A 28 23.97 20.09 -13.55
CA ARG A 28 23.95 18.64 -13.27
C ARG A 28 24.65 17.81 -14.34
N ARG A 29 24.50 18.16 -15.63
CA ARG A 29 25.26 17.53 -16.73
C ARG A 29 26.76 17.77 -16.59
N ARG A 30 27.16 18.99 -16.24
CA ARG A 30 28.58 19.35 -16.03
C ARG A 30 29.19 18.61 -14.84
N ASN A 31 28.45 18.49 -13.74
CA ASN A 31 28.89 17.69 -12.58
C ASN A 31 28.98 16.19 -12.91
N ALA A 32 28.08 15.64 -13.71
CA ALA A 32 28.16 14.25 -14.16
C ALA A 32 29.36 13.98 -15.09
N GLN A 33 29.74 14.97 -15.93
CA GLN A 33 30.97 14.91 -16.74
C GLN A 33 32.23 14.99 -15.87
N ASN A 34 32.26 15.91 -14.89
CA ASN A 34 33.38 16.02 -13.95
C ASN A 34 33.54 14.77 -13.07
N TYR A 35 32.44 14.13 -12.66
CA TYR A 35 32.49 12.87 -11.91
C TYR A 35 33.00 11.68 -12.74
N ARG A 36 32.73 11.69 -14.06
CA ARG A 36 33.33 10.71 -15.00
C ARG A 36 34.82 10.95 -15.22
N SER A 37 35.26 12.22 -15.27
CA SER A 37 36.67 12.58 -15.39
C SER A 37 37.49 12.28 -14.14
N LYS A 38 36.87 12.20 -12.96
CA LYS A 38 37.55 11.91 -11.69
C LYS A 38 37.68 10.41 -11.38
N LYS A 39 37.00 9.54 -12.14
CA LYS A 39 37.03 8.08 -11.96
C LYS A 39 38.10 7.40 -12.83
N SER A 40 38.83 8.13 -13.67
CA SER A 40 39.98 7.65 -14.44
C SER A 40 41.29 7.83 -13.66
N GLY A 41 41.36 7.24 -12.46
CA GLY A 41 42.60 7.03 -11.70
C GLY A 41 43.07 5.57 -11.79
N PRO A 42 44.33 5.25 -11.43
CA PRO A 42 45.00 4.01 -11.85
C PRO A 42 44.40 2.70 -11.30
N ASP A 43 43.63 2.76 -10.21
CA ASP A 43 43.17 1.57 -9.46
C ASP A 43 41.81 1.00 -9.90
N SER A 44 41.34 1.36 -11.11
CA SER A 44 40.06 0.85 -11.67
C SER A 44 40.22 0.07 -12.98
N SER A 45 41.42 -0.48 -13.22
CA SER A 45 41.79 -1.17 -14.46
C SER A 45 41.56 -2.70 -14.46
N LEU A 46 41.21 -3.32 -13.33
CA LEU A 46 41.10 -4.79 -13.22
C LEU A 46 39.69 -5.39 -13.46
N LEU A 47 38.62 -4.58 -13.61
CA LEU A 47 37.25 -5.11 -13.70
C LEU A 47 36.38 -4.54 -14.85
N ASN A 48 36.95 -3.78 -15.78
CA ASN A 48 36.22 -3.25 -16.94
C ASN A 48 36.95 -3.58 -18.25
N ASN A 49 37.07 -4.86 -18.57
CA ASN A 49 37.50 -5.33 -19.90
C ASN A 49 36.40 -6.09 -20.66
N ASP A 50 35.12 -5.77 -20.43
CA ASP A 50 34.08 -6.09 -21.40
C ASP A 50 34.02 -4.96 -22.44
N LYS A 51 34.85 -5.09 -23.49
CA LYS A 51 34.68 -4.32 -24.73
C LYS A 51 33.30 -4.65 -25.30
N ASP A 52 32.46 -3.64 -25.42
CA ASP A 52 31.21 -3.65 -26.17
C ASP A 52 31.47 -4.16 -27.61
N GLY A 53 31.39 -5.48 -27.81
CA GLY A 53 31.06 -6.05 -29.11
C GLY A 53 29.77 -5.39 -29.59
N LYS A 54 29.66 -5.08 -30.89
CA LYS A 54 28.52 -4.41 -31.53
C LYS A 54 27.19 -5.13 -31.23
N LYS A 55 26.63 -4.97 -30.02
CA LYS A 55 25.28 -5.43 -29.69
C LYS A 55 24.34 -4.40 -30.29
N GLU A 56 23.61 -4.81 -31.31
CA GLU A 56 22.59 -3.99 -31.95
C GLU A 56 21.68 -3.37 -30.91
N LYS A 57 21.55 -2.04 -30.96
CA LYS A 57 20.77 -1.28 -30.00
C LYS A 57 19.30 -1.63 -30.19
N ALA A 58 18.62 -2.09 -29.14
CA ALA A 58 17.17 -2.25 -29.15
C ALA A 58 16.53 -0.87 -29.32
N ALA A 59 16.10 -0.56 -30.54
CA ALA A 59 15.44 0.67 -30.94
C ALA A 59 14.26 0.36 -31.86
N VAL A 60 13.30 1.29 -31.91
CA VAL A 60 12.15 1.21 -32.81
C VAL A 60 12.59 1.70 -34.21
N ASP A 61 13.29 0.82 -34.93
CA ASP A 61 13.82 1.06 -36.28
C ASP A 61 13.17 0.11 -37.30
N ARG A 62 13.49 0.23 -38.59
CA ARG A 62 12.95 -0.65 -39.65
C ARG A 62 13.17 -2.14 -39.34
N VAL A 63 14.30 -2.48 -38.72
CA VAL A 63 14.64 -3.84 -38.28
C VAL A 63 13.67 -4.34 -37.22
N PHE A 64 13.25 -3.50 -36.27
CA PHE A 64 12.25 -3.86 -35.26
C PHE A 64 10.93 -4.29 -35.90
N PHE A 65 10.43 -3.55 -36.89
CA PHE A 65 9.19 -3.90 -37.58
C PHE A 65 9.31 -5.21 -38.39
N ALA A 66 10.47 -5.50 -38.97
CA ALA A 66 10.71 -6.79 -39.62
C ALA A 66 10.72 -7.95 -38.60
N ARG A 67 11.38 -7.76 -37.46
CA ARG A 67 11.46 -8.74 -36.37
C ARG A 67 10.09 -9.04 -35.76
N ILE A 68 9.33 -8.01 -35.42
CA ILE A 68 7.99 -8.17 -34.83
C ILE A 68 7.03 -8.85 -35.82
N TRP A 69 7.11 -8.53 -37.11
CA TRP A 69 6.27 -9.18 -38.13
C TRP A 69 6.54 -10.69 -38.23
N ARG A 70 7.81 -11.10 -38.11
CA ARG A 70 8.20 -12.51 -38.07
C ARG A 70 7.54 -13.24 -36.88
N ILE A 71 7.54 -12.61 -35.69
CA ILE A 71 6.93 -13.18 -34.48
C ILE A 71 5.39 -13.19 -34.57
N VAL A 72 4.79 -12.10 -35.06
CA VAL A 72 3.33 -12.01 -35.24
C VAL A 72 2.82 -13.08 -36.19
N LYS A 73 3.58 -13.45 -37.23
CA LYS A 73 3.22 -14.56 -38.14
C LYS A 73 3.16 -15.92 -37.43
N ILE A 74 3.87 -16.10 -36.31
CA ILE A 74 3.79 -17.32 -35.48
C ILE A 74 2.54 -17.27 -34.59
N MET A 75 2.24 -16.09 -34.02
CA MET A 75 1.09 -15.87 -33.14
C MET A 75 -0.24 -15.94 -33.91
N VAL A 76 -0.26 -15.42 -35.14
CA VAL A 76 -1.42 -15.36 -36.05
C VAL A 76 -0.99 -15.92 -37.42
N PRO A 77 -1.02 -17.24 -37.62
CA PRO A 77 -0.45 -17.86 -38.82
C PRO A 77 -1.36 -17.79 -40.05
N ARG A 78 -2.67 -17.66 -39.86
CA ARG A 78 -3.65 -17.56 -40.96
C ARG A 78 -4.63 -16.43 -40.67
N THR A 79 -5.19 -15.85 -41.73
CA THR A 79 -6.25 -14.84 -41.62
C THR A 79 -7.51 -15.41 -40.99
N PHE A 80 -7.84 -16.68 -41.25
CA PHE A 80 -8.96 -17.42 -40.63
C PHE A 80 -8.46 -18.33 -39.51
N CYS A 81 -8.22 -17.75 -38.33
CA CYS A 81 -7.96 -18.51 -37.11
C CYS A 81 -8.72 -17.87 -35.92
N LYS A 82 -8.81 -18.60 -34.81
CA LYS A 82 -9.54 -18.14 -33.61
C LYS A 82 -8.99 -16.79 -33.12
N GLU A 83 -7.69 -16.60 -33.20
CA GLU A 83 -6.97 -15.38 -32.81
C GLU A 83 -7.38 -14.16 -33.67
N SER A 84 -7.49 -14.34 -34.99
CA SER A 84 -8.01 -13.31 -35.90
C SER A 84 -9.48 -12.98 -35.61
N GLY A 85 -10.27 -13.97 -35.19
CA GLY A 85 -11.65 -13.76 -34.73
C GLY A 85 -11.71 -12.87 -33.48
N TYR A 86 -10.84 -13.09 -32.49
CA TYR A 86 -10.76 -12.21 -31.31
C TYR A 86 -10.23 -10.82 -31.63
N LEU A 87 -9.27 -10.67 -32.56
CA LEU A 87 -8.83 -9.36 -33.05
C LEU A 87 -9.98 -8.59 -33.70
N LEU A 88 -10.78 -9.25 -34.55
CA LEU A 88 -11.97 -8.65 -35.15
C LEU A 88 -13.02 -8.29 -34.09
N LEU A 89 -13.29 -9.18 -33.14
CA LEU A 89 -14.20 -8.92 -32.02
C LEU A 89 -13.76 -7.68 -31.22
N ILE A 90 -12.47 -7.56 -30.90
CA ILE A 90 -11.92 -6.38 -30.22
C ILE A 90 -12.13 -5.13 -31.07
N ALA A 91 -11.86 -5.17 -32.38
CA ALA A 91 -12.08 -4.03 -33.28
C ALA A 91 -13.55 -3.59 -33.28
N VAL A 92 -14.50 -4.53 -33.40
CA VAL A 92 -15.95 -4.25 -33.36
C VAL A 92 -16.37 -3.68 -32.01
N MET A 93 -15.91 -4.28 -30.90
CA MET A 93 -16.22 -3.79 -29.54
C MET A 93 -15.61 -2.42 -29.26
N LEU A 94 -14.45 -2.09 -29.84
CA LEU A 94 -13.84 -0.76 -29.74
C LEU A 94 -14.68 0.30 -30.45
N VAL A 95 -15.17 0.02 -31.66
CA VAL A 95 -16.07 0.92 -32.41
C VAL A 95 -17.40 1.08 -31.67
N ALA A 96 -18.02 -0.03 -31.25
CA ALA A 96 -19.26 -0.01 -30.47
C ALA A 96 -19.11 0.81 -29.18
N ARG A 97 -17.99 0.63 -28.47
CA ARG A 97 -17.67 1.43 -27.29
C ARG A 97 -17.55 2.92 -27.60
N THR A 98 -16.86 3.29 -28.67
CA THR A 98 -16.72 4.69 -29.07
C THR A 98 -18.09 5.31 -29.40
N TYR A 99 -18.96 4.56 -30.07
CA TYR A 99 -20.34 4.99 -30.33
C TYR A 99 -21.13 5.18 -29.02
N CYS A 100 -21.07 4.22 -28.09
CA CYS A 100 -21.69 4.34 -26.76
C CYS A 100 -21.17 5.53 -25.97
N ASP A 101 -19.85 5.79 -26.00
CA ASP A 101 -19.23 6.93 -25.32
C ASP A 101 -19.74 8.27 -25.90
N VAL A 102 -19.91 8.37 -27.23
CA VAL A 102 -20.47 9.57 -27.90
C VAL A 102 -21.96 9.73 -27.56
N TRP A 103 -22.74 8.66 -27.67
CA TRP A 103 -24.17 8.66 -27.36
C TRP A 103 -24.43 9.06 -25.89
N MET A 104 -23.59 8.58 -24.96
CA MET A 104 -23.66 8.94 -23.54
C MET A 104 -23.38 10.43 -23.31
N ILE A 105 -22.44 11.03 -24.06
CA ILE A 105 -22.16 12.47 -23.97
C ILE A 105 -23.35 13.27 -24.48
N GLN A 106 -23.90 12.92 -25.64
CA GLN A 106 -25.04 13.60 -26.25
C GLN A 106 -26.30 13.54 -25.37
N ASN A 107 -26.68 12.36 -24.90
CA ASN A 107 -27.84 12.23 -24.02
C ASN A 107 -27.60 12.85 -22.64
N GLY A 108 -26.36 12.81 -22.14
CA GLY A 108 -25.98 13.51 -20.91
C GLY A 108 -26.13 15.02 -21.03
N THR A 109 -25.73 15.64 -22.14
CA THR A 109 -25.93 17.08 -22.38
C THR A 109 -27.40 17.43 -22.58
N LEU A 110 -28.19 16.55 -23.22
CA LEU A 110 -29.65 16.74 -23.35
C LEU A 110 -30.36 16.71 -21.99
N ILE A 111 -29.95 15.84 -21.07
CA ILE A 111 -30.47 15.84 -19.68
C ILE A 111 -30.12 17.16 -18.99
N GLU A 112 -28.88 17.63 -19.11
CA GLU A 112 -28.44 18.91 -18.54
C GLU A 112 -29.22 20.09 -19.15
N SER A 113 -29.49 20.07 -20.46
CA SER A 113 -30.29 21.08 -21.15
C SER A 113 -31.75 21.10 -20.67
N ALA A 114 -32.37 19.93 -20.43
CA ALA A 114 -33.74 19.83 -19.92
C ALA A 114 -33.85 20.33 -18.46
N ILE A 115 -32.80 20.14 -17.66
CA ILE A 115 -32.71 20.72 -16.31
C ILE A 115 -32.66 22.26 -16.40
N ILE A 116 -31.83 22.81 -17.29
CA ILE A 116 -31.70 24.27 -17.47
C ILE A 116 -32.99 24.85 -18.05
N GLY A 117 -33.61 24.17 -19.03
CA GLY A 117 -34.86 24.55 -19.68
C GLY A 117 -36.11 24.34 -18.83
N ARG A 118 -35.98 23.77 -17.63
CA ARG A 118 -37.09 23.48 -16.70
C ARG A 118 -38.21 22.62 -17.29
N THR A 119 -37.93 21.81 -18.32
CA THR A 119 -38.93 20.93 -18.96
C THR A 119 -38.94 19.54 -18.29
N THR A 120 -39.92 19.30 -17.42
CA THR A 120 -40.01 18.05 -16.65
C THR A 120 -40.30 16.81 -17.51
N LYS A 121 -40.97 16.99 -18.65
CA LYS A 121 -41.30 15.92 -19.60
C LYS A 121 -40.04 15.42 -20.32
N ASP A 122 -39.26 16.33 -20.89
CA ASP A 122 -38.04 15.99 -21.62
C ASP A 122 -36.98 15.40 -20.67
N PHE A 123 -36.86 15.97 -19.46
CA PHE A 123 -35.98 15.43 -18.43
C PHE A 123 -36.29 13.97 -18.10
N LYS A 124 -37.57 13.62 -17.86
CA LYS A 124 -37.99 12.23 -17.58
C LYS A 124 -37.68 11.30 -18.75
N THR A 125 -37.96 11.72 -19.98
CA THR A 125 -37.72 10.92 -21.19
C THR A 125 -36.22 10.68 -21.40
N TYR A 126 -35.38 11.72 -21.32
CA TYR A 126 -33.94 11.58 -21.49
C TYR A 126 -33.30 10.77 -20.35
N LEU A 127 -33.73 10.96 -19.10
CA LEU A 127 -33.24 10.19 -17.96
C LEU A 127 -33.59 8.71 -18.07
N PHE A 128 -34.83 8.38 -18.46
CA PHE A 128 -35.25 6.99 -18.66
C PHE A 128 -34.46 6.33 -19.79
N ASN A 129 -34.30 7.00 -20.94
CA ASN A 129 -33.49 6.50 -22.06
C ASN A 129 -32.04 6.25 -21.63
N PHE A 130 -31.47 7.13 -20.80
CA PHE A 130 -30.12 6.99 -20.27
C PHE A 130 -29.98 5.78 -19.34
N ILE A 131 -30.93 5.57 -18.41
CA ILE A 131 -30.95 4.41 -17.51
C ILE A 131 -31.11 3.10 -18.29
N ALA A 132 -32.00 3.07 -19.28
CA ALA A 132 -32.25 1.89 -20.11
C ALA A 132 -31.01 1.46 -20.93
N ALA A 133 -30.16 2.40 -21.32
CA ALA A 133 -28.93 2.11 -22.08
C ALA A 133 -27.73 1.66 -21.21
N MET A 134 -27.74 1.89 -19.89
CA MET A 134 -26.61 1.58 -19.01
C MET A 134 -26.17 0.10 -19.04
N PRO A 135 -27.07 -0.91 -18.99
CA PRO A 135 -26.65 -2.31 -19.00
C PRO A 135 -25.92 -2.71 -20.28
N LEU A 136 -26.37 -2.22 -21.44
CA LEU A 136 -25.75 -2.49 -22.73
C LEU A 136 -24.35 -1.87 -22.83
N ILE A 137 -24.18 -0.63 -22.35
CA ILE A 137 -22.87 0.05 -22.32
C ILE A 137 -21.89 -0.70 -21.41
N ALA A 138 -22.36 -1.15 -20.23
CA ALA A 138 -21.56 -1.95 -19.32
C ALA A 138 -21.16 -3.30 -19.93
N LEU A 139 -22.07 -3.94 -20.67
CA LEU A 139 -21.85 -5.21 -21.35
C LEU A 139 -20.74 -5.09 -22.42
N ILE A 140 -20.81 -4.08 -23.29
CA ILE A 140 -19.81 -3.84 -24.34
C ILE A 140 -18.40 -3.65 -23.74
N ASN A 141 -18.30 -2.90 -22.64
CA ASN A 141 -17.00 -2.67 -21.98
C ASN A 141 -16.42 -3.95 -21.36
N ASN A 142 -17.26 -4.84 -20.82
CA ASN A 142 -16.82 -6.12 -20.27
C ASN A 142 -16.46 -7.14 -21.36
N PHE A 143 -17.21 -7.20 -22.47
CA PHE A 143 -16.83 -8.01 -23.63
C PHE A 143 -15.50 -7.58 -24.22
N LEU A 144 -15.23 -6.27 -24.30
CA LEU A 144 -13.93 -5.77 -24.73
C LEU A 144 -12.80 -6.25 -23.81
N LYS A 145 -12.99 -6.22 -22.48
CA LYS A 145 -12.00 -6.72 -21.52
C LYS A 145 -11.78 -8.24 -21.66
N LEU A 146 -12.85 -9.00 -21.83
CA LEU A 146 -12.80 -10.44 -22.06
C LEU A 146 -12.00 -10.78 -23.32
N GLY A 147 -12.32 -10.12 -24.44
CA GLY A 147 -11.62 -10.31 -25.71
C GLY A 147 -10.12 -10.01 -25.63
N LEU A 148 -9.73 -8.94 -24.94
CA LEU A 148 -8.33 -8.58 -24.73
C LEU A 148 -7.56 -9.63 -23.91
N ASN A 149 -8.13 -10.13 -22.82
CA ASN A 149 -7.47 -11.13 -21.97
C ASN A 149 -7.34 -12.50 -22.64
N GLU A 150 -8.39 -12.93 -23.35
CA GLU A 150 -8.38 -14.19 -24.09
C GLU A 150 -7.35 -14.17 -25.22
N LEU A 151 -7.21 -13.03 -25.91
CA LEU A 151 -6.18 -12.85 -26.94
C LEU A 151 -4.77 -12.93 -26.35
N LYS A 152 -4.51 -12.29 -25.20
CA LYS A 152 -3.22 -12.36 -24.49
C LYS A 152 -2.80 -13.79 -24.18
N LEU A 153 -3.73 -14.58 -23.65
CA LEU A 153 -3.49 -15.98 -23.31
C LEU A 153 -3.16 -16.82 -24.55
N ARG A 154 -3.96 -16.70 -25.62
CA ARG A 154 -3.74 -17.48 -26.86
C ARG A 154 -2.41 -17.17 -27.53
N PHE A 155 -2.05 -15.88 -27.56
CA PHE A 155 -0.76 -15.42 -28.04
C PHE A 155 0.40 -16.04 -27.26
N ARG A 156 0.30 -16.08 -25.93
CA ARG A 156 1.29 -16.73 -25.07
C ARG A 156 1.39 -18.23 -25.38
N VAL A 157 0.27 -18.96 -25.40
CA VAL A 157 0.24 -20.40 -25.64
C VAL A 157 0.94 -20.77 -26.95
N ARG A 158 0.65 -20.06 -28.06
CA ARG A 158 1.28 -20.34 -29.35
C ARG A 158 2.77 -20.05 -29.38
N LEU A 159 3.16 -18.87 -28.91
CA LEU A 159 4.56 -18.45 -28.97
C LEU A 159 5.43 -19.33 -28.05
N THR A 160 4.96 -19.60 -26.84
CA THR A 160 5.64 -20.48 -25.88
C THR A 160 5.76 -21.91 -26.43
N LYS A 161 4.68 -22.48 -27.00
CA LYS A 161 4.74 -23.82 -27.58
C LYS A 161 5.76 -23.91 -28.73
N HIS A 162 5.75 -22.94 -29.64
CA HIS A 162 6.69 -22.91 -30.76
C HIS A 162 8.16 -22.81 -30.29
N LEU A 163 8.43 -21.99 -29.26
CA LEU A 163 9.78 -21.86 -28.72
C LEU A 163 10.23 -23.13 -27.98
N TYR A 164 9.36 -23.79 -27.22
CA TYR A 164 9.69 -25.06 -26.57
C TYR A 164 9.90 -26.19 -27.58
N ASP A 165 9.10 -26.25 -28.64
CA ASP A 165 9.26 -27.24 -29.73
C ASP A 165 10.65 -27.12 -30.39
N GLU A 166 11.18 -25.90 -30.54
CA GLU A 166 12.54 -25.67 -31.07
C GLU A 166 13.64 -25.86 -30.00
N TYR A 167 13.38 -25.48 -28.74
CA TYR A 167 14.33 -25.60 -27.62
C TYR A 167 14.60 -27.05 -27.22
N LEU A 168 13.55 -27.88 -27.20
CA LEU A 168 13.62 -29.32 -26.88
C LEU A 168 13.88 -30.19 -28.12
N LYS A 169 14.09 -29.58 -29.29
CA LYS A 169 14.42 -30.31 -30.52
C LYS A 169 15.82 -30.91 -30.40
N GLY A 170 15.90 -32.23 -30.29
CA GLY A 170 17.18 -32.91 -30.04
C GLY A 170 17.79 -32.49 -28.70
N TYR A 171 19.08 -32.14 -28.70
CA TYR A 171 19.81 -31.72 -27.49
C TYR A 171 20.07 -30.21 -27.46
N THR A 172 19.24 -29.40 -28.11
CA THR A 172 19.46 -27.96 -28.26
C THR A 172 19.47 -27.21 -26.93
N TYR A 173 18.67 -27.64 -25.96
CA TYR A 173 18.74 -27.13 -24.57
C TYR A 173 20.14 -27.31 -23.95
N TYR A 174 20.80 -28.44 -24.18
CA TYR A 174 22.17 -28.69 -23.69
C TYR A 174 23.17 -27.83 -24.44
N LYS A 175 23.06 -27.76 -25.77
CA LYS A 175 23.96 -26.95 -26.61
C LYS A 175 23.87 -25.46 -26.24
N MET A 176 22.66 -24.97 -25.97
CA MET A 176 22.41 -23.59 -25.58
C MET A 176 22.97 -23.25 -24.18
N GLY A 177 22.98 -24.21 -23.25
CA GLY A 177 23.53 -23.98 -21.91
C GLY A 177 25.06 -24.15 -21.82
N ASN A 178 25.63 -25.09 -22.59
CA ASN A 178 27.02 -25.52 -22.42
C ASN A 178 27.95 -25.21 -23.61
N LEU A 179 27.43 -25.03 -24.83
CA LEU A 179 28.24 -24.78 -26.03
C LEU A 179 28.22 -23.31 -26.46
N ASP A 180 27.08 -22.64 -26.33
CA ASP A 180 26.85 -21.26 -26.80
C ASP A 180 26.58 -20.30 -25.63
N ASN A 181 27.39 -19.24 -25.48
CA ASN A 181 27.28 -18.28 -24.37
C ASN A 181 26.54 -16.98 -24.75
N ARG A 182 25.93 -16.91 -25.95
CA ARG A 182 25.23 -15.70 -26.39
C ARG A 182 24.01 -15.40 -25.53
N ILE A 183 23.35 -16.44 -24.99
CA ILE A 183 22.17 -16.32 -24.14
C ILE A 183 22.43 -16.99 -22.78
N ALA A 184 22.58 -16.18 -21.72
CA ALA A 184 22.89 -16.69 -20.38
C ALA A 184 21.67 -17.25 -19.60
N ASN A 185 20.45 -16.69 -19.82
CA ASN A 185 19.26 -17.00 -19.02
C ASN A 185 18.07 -17.42 -19.91
N ALA A 186 18.18 -18.57 -20.58
CA ALA A 186 17.18 -19.08 -21.51
C ALA A 186 15.78 -19.27 -20.86
N ASP A 187 15.78 -19.72 -19.61
CA ASP A 187 14.62 -19.97 -18.76
C ASP A 187 13.75 -18.71 -18.57
N GLN A 188 14.37 -17.58 -18.24
CA GLN A 188 13.69 -16.31 -18.06
C GLN A 188 13.12 -15.79 -19.39
N LEU A 189 13.85 -15.97 -20.49
CA LEU A 189 13.38 -15.57 -21.82
C LEU A 189 12.13 -16.37 -22.23
N LEU A 190 12.17 -17.69 -22.08
CA LEU A 190 11.08 -18.60 -22.48
C LEU A 190 9.81 -18.41 -21.63
N THR A 191 9.94 -18.02 -20.37
CA THR A 191 8.83 -17.92 -19.42
C THR A 191 8.27 -16.49 -19.29
N GLN A 192 9.06 -15.55 -18.78
CA GLN A 192 8.58 -14.21 -18.38
C GLN A 192 8.58 -13.21 -19.52
N ASP A 193 9.61 -13.21 -20.37
CA ASP A 193 9.72 -12.23 -21.45
C ASP A 193 8.69 -12.49 -22.54
N VAL A 194 8.39 -13.75 -22.86
CA VAL A 194 7.31 -14.13 -23.78
C VAL A 194 5.95 -13.63 -23.28
N GLU A 195 5.65 -13.81 -21.99
CA GLU A 195 4.40 -13.29 -21.40
C GLU A 195 4.31 -11.76 -21.51
N ARG A 196 5.37 -11.05 -21.10
CA ARG A 196 5.42 -9.59 -21.16
C ARG A 196 5.35 -9.07 -22.59
N PHE A 197 5.93 -9.78 -23.55
CA PHE A 197 5.82 -9.48 -24.97
C PHE A 197 4.37 -9.60 -25.45
N CYS A 198 3.70 -10.74 -25.23
CA CYS A 198 2.32 -10.97 -25.65
C CYS A 198 1.35 -9.92 -25.06
N ASN A 199 1.50 -9.61 -23.78
CA ASN A 199 0.70 -8.56 -23.12
C ASN A 199 0.90 -7.19 -23.77
N SER A 200 2.16 -6.83 -24.03
CA SER A 200 2.51 -5.54 -24.65
C SER A 200 1.97 -5.41 -26.08
N VAL A 201 1.98 -6.49 -26.88
CA VAL A 201 1.43 -6.50 -28.24
C VAL A 201 -0.08 -6.25 -28.24
N VAL A 202 -0.83 -6.92 -27.36
CA VAL A 202 -2.29 -6.75 -27.27
C VAL A 202 -2.67 -5.38 -26.73
N ASP A 203 -1.95 -4.89 -25.72
CA ASP A 203 -2.19 -3.55 -25.17
C ASP A 203 -1.87 -2.45 -26.19
N LEU A 204 -0.82 -2.64 -27.01
CA LEU A 204 -0.48 -1.75 -28.10
C LEU A 204 -1.59 -1.74 -29.18
N TYR A 205 -2.11 -2.90 -29.57
CA TYR A 205 -3.23 -3.02 -30.51
C TYR A 205 -4.49 -2.29 -30.03
N SER A 206 -4.86 -2.47 -28.75
CA SER A 206 -6.03 -1.81 -28.14
C SER A 206 -5.91 -0.28 -28.09
N ASN A 207 -4.70 0.22 -27.85
CA ASN A 207 -4.44 1.66 -27.77
C ASN A 207 -4.27 2.32 -29.15
N LEU A 208 -3.76 1.62 -30.15
CA LEU A 208 -3.59 2.13 -31.52
C LEU A 208 -4.89 2.12 -32.33
N SER A 209 -5.80 1.19 -32.05
CA SER A 209 -7.04 1.00 -32.84
C SER A 209 -8.10 2.10 -32.61
N LYS A 210 -7.79 3.14 -31.83
CA LYS A 210 -8.67 4.30 -31.60
C LYS A 210 -8.04 5.56 -32.21
N GLY A 211 -8.54 6.05 -33.35
CA GLY A 211 -8.14 7.37 -33.84
C GLY A 211 -8.84 7.83 -35.12
N PRO A 212 -9.51 9.00 -35.14
CA PRO A 212 -9.91 9.66 -36.38
C PRO A 212 -8.69 10.29 -37.09
N ALA A 213 -8.71 10.25 -38.43
CA ALA A 213 -7.60 10.60 -39.30
C ALA A 213 -7.15 12.09 -39.27
N SER A 214 -7.94 13.01 -38.71
CA SER A 214 -7.70 14.47 -38.80
C SER A 214 -6.73 15.04 -37.76
N MET A 215 -6.30 14.27 -36.75
CA MET A 215 -5.33 14.72 -35.72
C MET A 215 -3.93 14.10 -35.84
N MET A 216 -3.64 13.57 -37.02
CA MET A 216 -2.38 12.88 -37.31
C MET A 216 -1.17 13.81 -37.32
N ALA A 217 -1.31 15.08 -37.71
CA ALA A 217 -0.17 16.00 -37.85
C ALA A 217 0.49 16.39 -36.52
N TYR A 218 -0.29 16.76 -35.49
CA TYR A 218 0.22 17.04 -34.13
C TYR A 218 0.81 15.78 -33.47
N LEU A 219 0.16 14.64 -33.67
CA LEU A 219 0.61 13.35 -33.15
C LEU A 219 1.92 12.87 -33.78
N ILE A 220 2.14 13.12 -35.07
CA ILE A 220 3.39 12.74 -35.75
C ILE A 220 4.55 13.58 -35.20
N VAL A 221 4.39 14.90 -35.06
CA VAL A 221 5.47 15.78 -34.56
C VAL A 221 5.78 15.52 -33.08
N SER A 222 4.74 15.46 -32.24
CA SER A 222 4.86 15.14 -30.81
C SER A 222 5.39 13.72 -30.58
N GLY A 223 4.90 12.76 -31.38
CA GLY A 223 5.31 11.36 -31.33
C GLY A 223 6.77 11.15 -31.73
N LEU A 224 7.25 11.81 -32.79
CA LEU A 224 8.66 11.74 -33.22
C LEU A 224 9.60 12.32 -32.16
N PHE A 225 9.23 13.44 -31.55
CA PHE A 225 10.01 14.09 -30.50
C PHE A 225 10.11 13.22 -29.23
N LEU A 226 8.97 12.73 -28.73
CA LEU A 226 8.90 11.88 -27.54
C LEU A 226 9.60 10.52 -27.76
N THR A 227 9.50 9.96 -28.96
CA THR A 227 10.19 8.69 -29.30
C THR A 227 11.71 8.84 -29.23
N ARG A 228 12.27 9.99 -29.69
CA ARG A 228 13.71 10.25 -29.55
C ARG A 228 14.13 10.39 -28.09
N LEU A 229 13.33 11.06 -27.27
CA LEU A 229 13.60 11.24 -25.85
C LEU A 229 13.56 9.92 -25.06
N ARG A 230 12.69 8.97 -25.48
CA ARG A 230 12.49 7.66 -24.83
C ARG A 230 13.52 6.59 -25.20
N ARG A 231 14.34 6.78 -26.24
CA ARG A 231 15.38 5.83 -26.69
C ARG A 231 16.22 5.16 -25.58
N PRO A 232 16.70 5.86 -24.52
CA PRO A 232 17.52 5.21 -23.49
C PRO A 232 16.76 4.24 -22.58
N ILE A 233 15.42 4.29 -22.52
CA ILE A 233 14.60 3.40 -21.66
C ILE A 233 14.82 1.94 -22.01
N GLY A 234 14.87 1.61 -23.31
CA GLY A 234 15.07 0.24 -23.77
C GLY A 234 16.37 -0.36 -23.21
N LYS A 235 17.48 0.40 -23.27
CA LYS A 235 18.77 -0.03 -22.70
C LYS A 235 18.68 -0.24 -21.19
N MET A 236 18.04 0.68 -20.46
CA MET A 236 17.88 0.59 -19.01
C MET A 236 17.00 -0.61 -18.59
N THR A 237 15.97 -0.95 -19.36
CA THR A 237 15.13 -2.13 -19.08
C THR A 237 15.88 -3.44 -19.35
N VAL A 238 16.71 -3.51 -20.38
CA VAL A 238 17.55 -4.71 -20.62
C VAL A 238 18.54 -4.93 -19.48
N THR A 239 19.20 -3.87 -19.00
CA THR A 239 20.14 -3.98 -17.87
C THR A 239 19.43 -4.34 -16.56
N GLU A 240 18.21 -3.83 -16.33
CA GLU A 240 17.36 -4.21 -15.19
C GLU A 240 17.09 -5.72 -15.21
N GLN A 241 16.67 -6.28 -16.34
CA GLN A 241 16.39 -7.71 -16.47
C GLN A 241 17.64 -8.58 -16.32
N ARG A 242 18.81 -8.10 -16.78
CA ARG A 242 20.07 -8.81 -16.58
C ARG A 242 20.43 -8.90 -15.09
N TYR A 243 20.34 -7.80 -14.34
CA TYR A 243 20.63 -7.80 -12.90
C TYR A 243 19.59 -8.58 -12.08
N GLU A 244 18.32 -8.51 -12.47
CA GLU A 244 17.27 -9.33 -11.85
C GLU A 244 17.51 -10.82 -12.09
N GLY A 245 17.92 -11.21 -13.30
CA GLY A 245 18.32 -12.58 -13.63
C GLY A 245 19.56 -13.04 -12.86
N GLU A 246 20.59 -12.22 -12.77
CA GLU A 246 21.81 -12.50 -11.98
C GLU A 246 21.48 -12.72 -10.49
N TYR A 247 20.61 -11.87 -9.92
CA TYR A 247 20.15 -12.01 -8.54
C TYR A 247 19.36 -13.31 -8.31
N ARG A 248 18.46 -13.68 -9.23
CA ARG A 248 17.73 -14.96 -9.15
C ARG A 248 18.64 -16.17 -9.28
N TYR A 249 19.61 -16.11 -10.19
CA TYR A 249 20.59 -17.17 -10.37
C TYR A 249 21.39 -17.45 -9.09
N VAL A 250 21.87 -16.39 -8.40
CA VAL A 250 22.57 -16.55 -7.12
C VAL A 250 21.68 -17.21 -6.05
N ASN A 251 20.41 -16.80 -5.96
CA ASN A 251 19.47 -17.45 -5.03
C ASN A 251 19.18 -18.91 -5.39
N SER A 252 19.00 -19.21 -6.68
CA SER A 252 18.80 -20.59 -7.14
C SER A 252 20.00 -21.47 -6.78
N ARG A 253 21.22 -20.96 -6.95
CA ARG A 253 22.44 -21.69 -6.58
C ARG A 253 22.53 -21.96 -5.08
N LEU A 254 22.12 -21.01 -4.24
CA LEU A 254 22.07 -21.20 -2.79
C LEU A 254 21.08 -22.31 -2.40
N ILE A 255 19.93 -22.39 -3.08
CA ILE A 255 18.94 -23.45 -2.84
C ILE A 255 19.49 -24.81 -3.29
N THR A 256 20.07 -24.89 -4.49
CA THR A 256 20.56 -26.16 -5.04
C THR A 256 21.73 -26.76 -4.26
N ASN A 257 22.56 -25.92 -3.62
CA ASN A 257 23.72 -26.38 -2.85
C ASN A 257 23.56 -26.05 -1.35
N SER A 258 22.32 -26.05 -0.84
CA SER A 258 22.03 -25.59 0.52
C SER A 258 22.65 -26.49 1.58
N GLU A 259 22.73 -27.79 1.30
CA GLU A 259 23.31 -28.78 2.20
C GLU A 259 24.83 -28.59 2.34
N GLU A 260 25.54 -28.47 1.22
CA GLU A 260 26.99 -28.24 1.22
C GLU A 260 27.34 -26.90 1.90
N ILE A 261 26.58 -25.84 1.62
CA ILE A 261 26.80 -24.52 2.23
C ILE A 261 26.55 -24.58 3.74
N ALA A 262 25.54 -25.34 4.19
CA ALA A 262 25.27 -25.54 5.61
C ALA A 262 26.40 -26.33 6.29
N PHE A 263 26.92 -27.39 5.67
CA PHE A 263 28.08 -28.13 6.20
C PHE A 263 29.32 -27.25 6.39
N TYR A 264 29.57 -26.31 5.46
CA TYR A 264 30.69 -25.37 5.56
C TYR A 264 30.38 -24.14 6.44
N ASN A 265 29.19 -24.02 7.02
CA ASN A 265 28.74 -22.80 7.71
C ASN A 265 28.90 -21.51 6.86
N GLY A 266 28.69 -21.61 5.54
CA GLY A 266 28.98 -20.56 4.55
C GLY A 266 28.02 -19.36 4.55
N ASN A 267 27.09 -19.30 5.49
CA ASN A 267 25.95 -18.36 5.54
C ASN A 267 26.37 -16.89 5.40
N MET A 268 27.44 -16.46 6.08
CA MET A 268 27.91 -15.07 6.02
C MET A 268 28.49 -14.69 4.66
N ARG A 269 29.21 -15.61 4.02
CA ARG A 269 29.81 -15.39 2.70
C ARG A 269 28.72 -15.28 1.64
N GLU A 270 27.74 -16.18 1.66
CA GLU A 270 26.60 -16.17 0.73
C GLU A 270 25.72 -14.93 0.93
N LYS A 271 25.47 -14.53 2.19
CA LYS A 271 24.78 -13.28 2.50
C LYS A 271 25.47 -12.06 1.85
N GLN A 272 26.80 -11.97 1.90
CA GLN A 272 27.53 -10.86 1.28
C GLN A 272 27.41 -10.86 -0.25
N THR A 273 27.47 -12.03 -0.89
CA THR A 273 27.27 -12.20 -2.33
C THR A 273 25.86 -11.77 -2.77
N ILE A 274 24.82 -12.20 -2.04
CA ILE A 274 23.43 -11.82 -2.29
C ILE A 274 23.23 -10.31 -2.10
N HIS A 275 23.76 -9.71 -1.02
CA HIS A 275 23.63 -8.27 -0.81
C HIS A 275 24.35 -7.45 -1.89
N THR A 276 25.49 -7.92 -2.39
CA THR A 276 26.27 -7.23 -3.44
C THR A 276 25.51 -7.21 -4.77
N THR A 277 24.94 -8.35 -5.17
CA THR A 277 24.12 -8.45 -6.39
C THR A 277 22.82 -7.68 -6.26
N PHE A 278 22.15 -7.76 -5.10
CA PHE A 278 20.95 -6.98 -4.81
C PHE A 278 21.22 -5.47 -4.86
N LYS A 279 22.33 -5.00 -4.30
CA LYS A 279 22.69 -3.57 -4.32
C LYS A 279 22.87 -3.05 -5.74
N ARG A 280 23.53 -3.81 -6.64
CA ARG A 280 23.66 -3.45 -8.06
C ARG A 280 22.30 -3.30 -8.74
N LEU A 281 21.36 -4.18 -8.43
CA LEU A 281 19.98 -4.08 -8.92
C LEU A 281 19.28 -2.83 -8.38
N VAL A 282 19.36 -2.56 -7.08
CA VAL A 282 18.74 -1.40 -6.43
C VAL A 282 19.30 -0.08 -6.97
N ASP A 283 20.62 0.06 -7.11
CA ASP A 283 21.27 1.26 -7.63
C ASP A 283 20.81 1.57 -9.08
N HIS A 284 20.66 0.52 -9.89
CA HIS A 284 20.11 0.64 -11.24
C HIS A 284 18.63 1.06 -11.23
N LEU A 285 17.82 0.41 -10.40
CA LEU A 285 16.40 0.73 -10.25
C LEU A 285 16.19 2.17 -9.77
N HIS A 286 16.99 2.66 -8.83
CA HIS A 286 16.91 4.04 -8.34
C HIS A 286 17.17 5.06 -9.45
N ASN A 287 18.25 4.86 -10.22
CA ASN A 287 18.56 5.69 -11.39
C ASN A 287 17.45 5.64 -12.44
N PHE A 288 16.87 4.46 -12.64
CA PHE A 288 15.78 4.27 -13.59
C PHE A 288 14.48 4.95 -13.15
N ILE A 289 14.15 4.93 -11.85
CA ILE A 289 12.99 5.63 -11.28
C ILE A 289 13.13 7.15 -11.49
N ILE A 290 14.30 7.73 -11.21
CA ILE A 290 14.56 9.16 -11.44
C ILE A 290 14.39 9.52 -12.92
N PHE A 291 14.89 8.67 -13.82
CA PHE A 291 14.73 8.86 -15.26
C PHE A 291 13.26 8.77 -15.67
N ARG A 292 12.51 7.76 -15.19
CA ARG A 292 11.08 7.60 -15.45
C ARG A 292 10.26 8.78 -14.92
N PHE A 293 10.59 9.33 -13.75
CA PHE A 293 9.95 10.53 -13.21
C PHE A 293 10.13 11.73 -14.15
N SER A 294 11.36 11.98 -14.57
CA SER A 294 11.69 13.10 -15.47
C SER A 294 10.95 12.97 -16.81
N MET A 295 10.91 11.75 -17.36
CA MET A 295 10.13 11.44 -18.57
C MET A 295 8.62 11.57 -18.35
N GLY A 296 8.09 11.10 -17.23
CA GLY A 296 6.67 11.20 -16.90
C GLY A 296 6.18 12.64 -16.78
N PHE A 297 7.03 13.54 -16.29
CA PHE A 297 6.77 14.97 -16.29
C PHE A 297 6.64 15.54 -17.72
N VAL A 298 7.63 15.24 -18.59
CA VAL A 298 7.61 15.69 -20.00
C VAL A 298 6.42 15.09 -20.77
N ASP A 299 6.12 13.81 -20.54
CA ASP A 299 4.99 13.10 -21.13
C ASP A 299 3.67 13.77 -20.74
N SER A 300 3.49 14.11 -19.46
CA SER A 300 2.27 14.78 -18.98
C SER A 300 2.13 16.19 -19.55
N LEU A 301 3.23 16.93 -19.65
CA LEU A 301 3.25 18.28 -20.22
C LEU A 301 2.80 18.29 -21.69
N ILE A 302 3.40 17.43 -22.51
CA ILE A 302 3.16 17.41 -23.96
C ILE A 302 1.85 16.69 -24.29
N ALA A 303 1.59 15.52 -23.70
CA ALA A 303 0.46 14.67 -24.08
C ALA A 303 -0.88 15.13 -23.50
N LYS A 304 -0.88 15.73 -22.30
CA LYS A 304 -2.10 16.13 -21.59
C LYS A 304 -2.32 17.63 -21.66
N TYR A 305 -1.40 18.43 -21.13
CA TYR A 305 -1.64 19.86 -20.93
C TYR A 305 -1.51 20.68 -22.23
N LEU A 306 -0.48 20.43 -23.04
CA LEU A 306 -0.31 21.15 -24.32
C LEU A 306 -1.39 20.75 -25.34
N ALA A 307 -1.84 19.49 -25.31
CA ALA A 307 -2.96 19.02 -26.11
C ALA A 307 -4.29 19.73 -25.76
N THR A 308 -4.56 20.00 -24.48
CA THR A 308 -5.75 20.78 -24.09
C THR A 308 -5.70 22.23 -24.57
N VAL A 309 -4.52 22.86 -24.56
CA VAL A 309 -4.35 24.23 -25.08
C VAL A 309 -4.61 24.29 -26.59
N VAL A 310 -4.04 23.37 -27.36
CA VAL A 310 -4.32 23.23 -28.80
C VAL A 310 -5.81 22.95 -29.02
N GLY A 311 -6.42 22.13 -28.16
CA GLY A 311 -7.83 21.83 -28.20
C GLY A 311 -8.72 23.08 -28.06
N TYR A 312 -8.45 23.94 -27.08
CA TYR A 312 -9.21 25.19 -26.89
C TYR A 312 -9.06 26.14 -28.08
N LEU A 313 -7.88 26.22 -28.70
CA LEU A 313 -7.65 27.01 -29.91
C LEU A 313 -8.44 26.46 -31.11
N VAL A 314 -8.59 25.14 -31.24
CA VAL A 314 -9.35 24.52 -32.34
C VAL A 314 -10.85 24.68 -32.12
N VAL A 315 -11.34 24.42 -30.90
CA VAL A 315 -12.77 24.52 -30.59
C VAL A 315 -13.25 25.96 -30.66
N SER A 316 -12.45 26.95 -30.28
CA SER A 316 -12.89 28.36 -30.31
C SER A 316 -12.99 28.98 -31.72
N ARG A 317 -12.26 28.47 -32.72
CA ARG A 317 -12.27 29.03 -34.09
C ARG A 317 -13.66 29.16 -34.74
N PRO A 318 -14.53 28.12 -34.75
CA PRO A 318 -15.84 28.23 -35.36
C PRO A 318 -16.81 29.14 -34.60
N PHE A 319 -16.64 29.32 -33.29
CA PHE A 319 -17.49 30.19 -32.48
C PHE A 319 -17.05 31.66 -32.52
N LEU A 320 -15.75 31.93 -32.73
CA LEU A 320 -15.22 33.28 -32.85
C LEU A 320 -15.33 33.84 -34.28
N ASN A 321 -15.46 32.99 -35.30
CA ASN A 321 -15.64 33.41 -36.67
C ASN A 321 -17.14 33.64 -36.97
N LEU A 322 -17.57 34.91 -36.93
CA LEU A 322 -18.94 35.34 -37.20
C LEU A 322 -19.46 34.96 -38.61
N ALA A 323 -18.57 34.65 -39.56
CA ALA A 323 -18.93 34.25 -40.92
C ALA A 323 -19.07 32.72 -41.11
N HIS A 324 -18.97 31.91 -40.05
CA HIS A 324 -19.00 30.46 -40.20
C HIS A 324 -20.42 29.95 -40.50
N PRO A 325 -20.65 29.17 -41.58
CA PRO A 325 -21.97 28.66 -41.99
C PRO A 325 -22.76 27.89 -40.92
N ARG A 326 -22.10 27.37 -39.88
CA ARG A 326 -22.74 26.58 -38.82
C ARG A 326 -23.52 27.43 -37.80
N HIS A 327 -23.09 28.67 -37.55
CA HIS A 327 -23.62 29.50 -36.45
C HIS A 327 -24.26 30.82 -36.91
N LEU A 328 -24.49 30.97 -38.22
CA LEU A 328 -25.10 32.17 -38.82
C LEU A 328 -26.54 32.41 -38.35
N ASN A 329 -27.30 31.34 -38.07
CA ASN A 329 -28.72 31.40 -37.65
C ASN A 329 -28.99 30.83 -36.24
N SER A 330 -27.95 30.45 -35.49
CA SER A 330 -28.12 29.76 -34.19
C SER A 330 -28.43 30.74 -33.06
N THR A 331 -29.37 30.37 -32.20
CA THR A 331 -29.71 31.12 -30.98
C THR A 331 -28.59 31.05 -29.93
N HIS A 332 -28.59 31.97 -28.97
CA HIS A 332 -27.58 32.02 -27.90
C HIS A 332 -27.55 30.74 -27.04
N SER A 333 -28.70 30.07 -26.89
CA SER A 333 -28.84 28.77 -26.21
C SER A 333 -28.25 27.62 -27.02
N GLU A 334 -28.52 27.57 -28.33
CA GLU A 334 -27.97 26.54 -29.23
C GLU A 334 -26.45 26.68 -29.38
N LEU A 335 -25.94 27.91 -29.46
CA LEU A 335 -24.51 28.20 -29.44
C LEU A 335 -23.82 27.70 -28.17
N LEU A 336 -24.46 27.86 -27.01
CA LEU A 336 -23.92 27.43 -25.73
C LEU A 336 -23.95 25.90 -25.60
N GLU A 337 -25.02 25.24 -26.07
CA GLU A 337 -25.15 23.78 -26.14
C GLU A 337 -24.08 23.17 -27.05
N ASP A 338 -23.93 23.69 -28.28
CA ASP A 338 -22.92 23.23 -29.24
C ASP A 338 -21.49 23.45 -28.74
N TYR A 339 -21.22 24.58 -28.09
CA TYR A 339 -19.93 24.86 -27.45
C TYR A 339 -19.64 23.87 -26.33
N TYR A 340 -20.63 23.58 -25.48
CA TYR A 340 -20.50 22.67 -24.36
C TYR A 340 -20.29 21.22 -24.82
N GLN A 341 -21.04 20.78 -25.84
CA GLN A 341 -20.88 19.48 -26.49
C GLN A 341 -19.50 19.34 -27.15
N SER A 342 -19.07 20.36 -27.91
CA SER A 342 -17.77 20.40 -28.56
C SER A 342 -16.62 20.41 -27.54
N GLY A 343 -16.77 21.11 -26.41
CA GLY A 343 -15.81 21.13 -25.30
C GLY A 343 -15.67 19.77 -24.60
N ARG A 344 -16.77 19.07 -24.33
CA ARG A 344 -16.72 17.71 -23.75
C ARG A 344 -16.11 16.70 -24.73
N MET A 345 -16.44 16.79 -26.01
CA MET A 345 -15.86 15.94 -27.05
C MET A 345 -14.35 16.17 -27.19
N LEU A 346 -13.90 17.42 -27.12
CA LEU A 346 -12.48 17.79 -27.13
C LEU A 346 -11.71 17.15 -25.96
N LEU A 347 -12.25 17.21 -24.74
CA LEU A 347 -11.61 16.62 -23.57
C LEU A 347 -11.45 15.09 -23.71
N ARG A 348 -12.47 14.41 -24.25
CA ARG A 348 -12.42 12.95 -24.50
C ARG A 348 -11.42 12.58 -25.57
N LEU A 349 -11.33 13.38 -26.61
CA LEU A 349 -10.37 13.20 -27.68
C LEU A 349 -8.94 13.50 -27.22
N SER A 350 -8.70 14.53 -26.39
CA SER A 350 -7.41 14.75 -25.71
C SER A 350 -7.00 13.58 -24.82
N GLN A 351 -7.95 12.99 -24.07
CA GLN A 351 -7.70 11.77 -23.29
C GLN A 351 -7.33 10.57 -24.18
N ALA A 352 -7.97 10.42 -25.34
CA ALA A 352 -7.64 9.38 -26.31
C ALA A 352 -6.25 9.58 -26.93
N LEU A 353 -5.89 10.82 -27.30
CA LEU A 353 -4.54 11.17 -27.75
C LEU A 353 -3.49 10.86 -26.69
N GLY A 354 -3.77 11.19 -25.42
CA GLY A 354 -2.89 10.88 -24.30
C GLY A 354 -2.55 9.39 -24.25
N ARG A 355 -3.52 8.51 -24.51
CA ARG A 355 -3.31 7.05 -24.59
C ARG A 355 -2.43 6.64 -25.78
N ILE A 356 -2.61 7.25 -26.96
CA ILE A 356 -1.76 7.00 -28.14
C ILE A 356 -0.31 7.41 -27.85
N VAL A 357 -0.10 8.58 -27.25
CA VAL A 357 1.24 9.05 -26.88
C VAL A 357 1.88 8.15 -25.83
N LEU A 358 1.10 7.65 -24.87
CA LEU A 358 1.56 6.66 -23.89
C LEU A 358 1.84 5.30 -24.54
N ALA A 359 1.14 4.91 -25.62
CA ALA A 359 1.42 3.68 -26.36
C ALA A 359 2.84 3.65 -26.97
N GLY A 360 3.45 4.81 -27.25
CA GLY A 360 4.86 4.88 -27.64
C GLY A 360 5.84 4.35 -26.57
N ARG A 361 5.47 4.41 -25.28
CA ARG A 361 6.26 3.81 -24.18
C ARG A 361 6.17 2.29 -24.24
N GLU A 362 4.97 1.77 -24.45
CA GLU A 362 4.73 0.35 -24.64
C GLU A 362 5.48 -0.19 -25.87
N MET A 363 5.51 0.57 -26.98
CA MET A 363 6.30 0.23 -28.16
C MET A 363 7.81 0.17 -27.90
N THR A 364 8.34 1.09 -27.08
CA THR A 364 9.76 1.08 -26.69
C THR A 364 10.10 -0.15 -25.84
N ARG A 365 9.20 -0.51 -24.90
CA ARG A 365 9.34 -1.73 -24.09
C ARG A 365 9.27 -2.99 -24.97
N LEU A 366 8.34 -2.99 -25.92
CA LEU A 366 8.13 -4.07 -26.87
C LEU A 366 9.36 -4.30 -27.76
N SER A 367 10.06 -3.24 -28.18
CA SER A 367 11.33 -3.34 -28.92
C SER A 367 12.40 -4.13 -28.15
N GLY A 368 12.51 -3.93 -26.83
CA GLY A 368 13.41 -4.71 -25.98
C GLY A 368 13.09 -6.20 -26.00
N PHE A 369 11.83 -6.58 -25.75
CA PHE A 369 11.41 -7.98 -25.77
C PHE A 369 11.51 -8.61 -27.16
N THR A 370 11.16 -7.86 -28.21
CA THR A 370 11.26 -8.32 -29.61
C THR A 370 12.69 -8.68 -29.97
N ALA A 371 13.66 -7.85 -29.55
CA ALA A 371 15.08 -8.12 -29.78
C ALA A 371 15.51 -9.43 -29.10
N ARG A 372 15.20 -9.62 -27.80
CA ARG A 372 15.57 -10.82 -27.04
C ARG A 372 14.93 -12.09 -27.57
N ILE A 373 13.64 -12.05 -27.92
CA ILE A 373 12.93 -13.22 -28.47
C ILE A 373 13.46 -13.56 -29.87
N THR A 374 13.76 -12.58 -30.71
CA THR A 374 14.34 -12.84 -32.03
C THR A 374 15.75 -13.41 -31.92
N GLU A 375 16.57 -12.87 -31.04
CA GLU A 375 17.92 -13.41 -30.73
C GLU A 375 17.82 -14.87 -30.28
N LEU A 376 16.88 -15.18 -29.37
CA LEU A 376 16.61 -16.56 -28.98
C LEU A 376 16.22 -17.45 -30.16
N MET A 377 15.27 -17.02 -30.99
CA MET A 377 14.85 -17.80 -32.15
C MET A 377 15.99 -18.03 -33.16
N GLU A 378 16.84 -17.02 -33.37
CA GLU A 378 18.01 -17.13 -34.26
C GLU A 378 19.04 -18.10 -33.70
N VAL A 379 19.39 -17.99 -32.41
CA VAL A 379 20.30 -18.92 -31.73
C VAL A 379 19.75 -20.34 -31.74
N LEU A 380 18.47 -20.56 -31.40
CA LEU A 380 17.86 -21.90 -31.44
C LEU A 380 17.91 -22.50 -32.85
N LYS A 381 17.63 -21.71 -33.88
CA LYS A 381 17.69 -22.16 -35.27
C LYS A 381 19.12 -22.51 -35.70
N GLU A 382 20.10 -21.69 -35.31
CA GLU A 382 21.52 -21.96 -35.58
C GLU A 382 22.00 -23.24 -34.91
N LEU A 383 21.67 -23.41 -33.62
CA LEU A 383 22.02 -24.61 -32.85
C LEU A 383 21.36 -25.87 -33.42
N ASN A 384 20.10 -25.77 -33.85
CA ASN A 384 19.40 -26.85 -34.55
C ASN A 384 20.04 -27.17 -35.92
N SER A 385 20.70 -26.20 -36.57
CA SER A 385 21.49 -26.41 -37.78
C SER A 385 22.93 -26.86 -37.52
N GLY A 386 23.33 -27.05 -36.26
CA GLY A 386 24.69 -27.46 -35.86
C GLY A 386 25.70 -26.31 -35.78
N LYS A 387 25.28 -25.05 -35.95
CA LYS A 387 26.12 -23.86 -35.84
C LYS A 387 26.02 -23.28 -34.44
N TYR A 388 27.15 -23.06 -33.80
CA TYR A 388 27.20 -22.44 -32.48
C TYR A 388 28.37 -21.46 -32.42
N GLU A 389 28.17 -20.36 -31.69
CA GLU A 389 29.20 -19.34 -31.51
C GLU A 389 29.58 -19.32 -30.02
N ARG A 390 30.76 -19.82 -29.72
CA ARG A 390 31.38 -19.53 -28.43
C ARG A 390 32.18 -18.25 -28.62
N THR A 391 32.02 -17.29 -27.70
CA THR A 391 32.91 -16.13 -27.63
C THR A 391 34.31 -16.67 -27.33
N MET A 392 35.08 -16.95 -28.39
CA MET A 392 36.50 -17.27 -28.27
C MET A 392 37.12 -16.19 -27.39
N VAL A 393 37.96 -16.59 -26.42
CA VAL A 393 38.85 -15.64 -25.77
C VAL A 393 39.76 -15.11 -26.87
N SER A 394 39.35 -13.99 -27.49
CA SER A 394 40.16 -13.24 -28.42
C SER A 394 41.16 -12.43 -27.59
N GLN A 395 42.06 -13.08 -26.85
CA GLN A 395 43.11 -12.41 -26.11
C GLN A 395 44.18 -13.38 -25.59
N GLN A 396 44.89 -14.03 -26.50
CA GLN A 396 46.33 -14.30 -26.49
C GLN A 396 46.64 -15.07 -27.79
N ASP A 397 47.86 -14.99 -28.31
CA ASP A 397 48.31 -15.62 -29.57
C ASP A 397 47.95 -14.93 -30.90
N LYS A 398 48.12 -13.61 -30.96
CA LYS A 398 48.54 -12.94 -32.23
C LYS A 398 50.02 -12.53 -32.22
N GLY A 399 50.85 -13.31 -31.54
CA GLY A 399 52.26 -12.97 -31.34
C GLY A 399 53.15 -14.18 -31.10
N GLN A 400 53.02 -15.24 -31.90
CA GLN A 400 54.08 -16.23 -32.10
C GLN A 400 53.85 -16.95 -33.43
N GLU A 401 54.56 -16.48 -34.47
CA GLU A 401 54.78 -17.25 -35.69
C GLU A 401 55.60 -18.49 -35.31
N GLY A 402 55.09 -19.70 -35.56
CA GLY A 402 55.92 -20.91 -35.43
C GLY A 402 55.25 -22.26 -35.15
N LEU A 403 53.95 -22.34 -34.85
CA LEU A 403 53.30 -23.65 -34.67
C LEU A 403 52.01 -23.71 -35.49
N LYS A 404 51.90 -24.69 -36.40
CA LYS A 404 50.66 -25.02 -37.12
C LYS A 404 49.57 -25.37 -36.09
N THR A 405 48.84 -24.38 -35.61
CA THR A 405 47.59 -24.59 -34.89
C THR A 405 46.60 -25.15 -35.91
N LEU A 406 46.32 -26.45 -35.79
CA LEU A 406 45.27 -27.13 -36.52
C LEU A 406 44.01 -26.26 -36.40
N SER A 407 43.49 -25.74 -37.51
CA SER A 407 42.26 -24.94 -37.52
C SER A 407 41.08 -25.89 -37.32
N LEU A 408 40.89 -26.30 -36.06
CA LEU A 408 39.84 -27.21 -35.61
C LEU A 408 38.49 -26.50 -35.77
N ALA A 409 37.88 -26.62 -36.94
CA ALA A 409 36.52 -26.18 -37.18
C ALA A 409 35.56 -27.19 -36.53
N PRO A 410 34.68 -26.77 -35.62
CA PRO A 410 33.72 -27.66 -35.02
C PRO A 410 32.74 -28.21 -36.05
N GLY A 411 32.50 -29.53 -36.02
CA GLY A 411 31.66 -30.23 -36.99
C GLY A 411 32.37 -30.63 -38.28
N SER A 412 33.70 -30.59 -38.34
CA SER A 412 34.49 -31.01 -39.52
C SER A 412 34.74 -32.51 -39.62
N GLY A 413 34.44 -33.29 -38.57
CA GLY A 413 34.51 -34.76 -38.61
C GLY A 413 33.23 -35.43 -39.12
N GLU A 414 33.35 -36.67 -39.61
CA GLU A 414 32.25 -37.47 -40.17
C GLU A 414 31.73 -38.51 -39.15
N ILE A 415 30.40 -38.62 -38.99
CA ILE A 415 29.76 -39.65 -38.16
C ILE A 415 29.10 -40.69 -39.08
N ILE A 416 29.48 -41.96 -38.94
CA ILE A 416 28.86 -43.10 -39.64
C ILE A 416 28.07 -43.93 -38.66
N ILE A 417 26.84 -44.22 -39.05
CA ILE A 417 25.96 -45.09 -38.29
C ILE A 417 26.20 -46.53 -38.75
N ALA A 418 26.74 -47.37 -37.87
CA ALA A 418 26.89 -48.80 -38.09
C ALA A 418 26.65 -49.59 -36.80
N ASP A 419 25.85 -50.65 -36.90
CA ASP A 419 25.54 -51.51 -35.76
C ASP A 419 26.75 -52.37 -35.35
N LYS A 420 26.78 -52.82 -34.09
CA LYS A 420 27.79 -53.75 -33.52
C LYS A 420 29.23 -53.22 -33.44
N ILE A 421 29.49 -51.96 -33.75
CA ILE A 421 30.84 -51.40 -33.74
C ILE A 421 30.85 -49.94 -33.25
N ILE A 422 31.86 -49.61 -32.43
CA ILE A 422 32.24 -48.23 -32.09
C ILE A 422 33.69 -48.05 -32.54
N LYS A 423 33.94 -47.16 -33.50
CA LYS A 423 35.29 -46.92 -34.04
C LYS A 423 35.59 -45.42 -34.09
N PHE A 424 36.66 -45.01 -33.43
CA PHE A 424 37.29 -43.72 -33.63
C PHE A 424 38.42 -43.90 -34.65
N ASP A 425 38.45 -43.07 -35.68
CA ASP A 425 39.43 -43.11 -36.75
C ASP A 425 39.99 -41.70 -36.94
N HIS A 426 41.23 -41.52 -36.51
CA HIS A 426 41.99 -40.28 -36.50
C HIS A 426 41.24 -39.05 -35.94
N THR A 427 40.58 -39.24 -34.79
CA THR A 427 39.68 -38.22 -34.23
C THR A 427 40.39 -37.38 -33.16
N PRO A 428 40.60 -36.06 -33.37
CA PRO A 428 41.08 -35.18 -32.31
C PRO A 428 40.00 -34.99 -31.25
N LEU A 429 40.36 -35.15 -29.97
CA LEU A 429 39.50 -34.84 -28.83
C LEU A 429 39.83 -33.44 -28.33
N ALA A 430 38.92 -32.49 -28.50
CA ALA A 430 39.07 -31.12 -28.04
C ALA A 430 37.89 -30.67 -27.19
N THR A 431 38.14 -29.76 -26.25
CA THR A 431 37.09 -29.08 -25.50
C THR A 431 36.34 -28.09 -26.41
N PRO A 432 35.07 -27.76 -26.10
CA PRO A 432 34.37 -26.67 -26.79
C PRO A 432 35.08 -25.30 -26.69
N ASN A 433 36.01 -25.14 -25.74
CA ASN A 433 36.85 -23.93 -25.60
C ASN A 433 38.00 -23.89 -26.61
N GLY A 434 38.27 -24.99 -27.33
CA GLY A 434 39.38 -25.11 -28.28
C GLY A 434 40.63 -25.80 -27.72
N ASP A 435 40.61 -26.26 -26.47
CA ASP A 435 41.75 -26.96 -25.86
C ASP A 435 41.80 -28.38 -26.39
N VAL A 436 42.89 -28.74 -27.09
CA VAL A 436 43.10 -30.11 -27.58
C VAL A 436 43.52 -31.00 -26.42
N LEU A 437 42.66 -31.95 -26.04
CA LEU A 437 42.93 -32.96 -25.01
C LEU A 437 43.76 -34.11 -25.59
N ILE A 438 43.39 -34.57 -26.80
CA ILE A 438 44.08 -35.63 -27.54
C ILE A 438 44.17 -35.20 -29.00
N GLN A 439 45.37 -35.22 -29.57
CA GLN A 439 45.60 -34.78 -30.94
C GLN A 439 45.05 -35.75 -31.98
N ASP A 440 45.18 -37.05 -31.73
CA ASP A 440 44.76 -38.10 -32.65
C ASP A 440 44.33 -39.34 -31.86
N LEU A 441 43.06 -39.75 -32.01
CA LEU A 441 42.48 -40.90 -31.31
C LEU A 441 41.93 -41.89 -32.33
N SER A 442 42.50 -43.11 -32.32
CA SER A 442 42.10 -44.21 -33.20
C SER A 442 41.97 -45.51 -32.40
N PHE A 443 40.75 -46.04 -32.27
CA PHE A 443 40.48 -47.34 -31.64
C PHE A 443 39.13 -47.93 -32.10
N GLU A 444 38.95 -49.23 -31.92
CA GLU A 444 37.75 -49.97 -32.32
C GLU A 444 37.25 -50.87 -31.17
N VAL A 445 35.93 -50.87 -30.93
CA VAL A 445 35.23 -51.70 -29.95
C VAL A 445 34.10 -52.43 -30.66
N LYS A 446 34.11 -53.77 -30.59
CA LYS A 446 33.08 -54.63 -31.18
C LYS A 446 32.03 -55.01 -30.13
N SER A 447 30.82 -55.30 -30.60
CA SER A 447 29.77 -55.90 -29.76
C SER A 447 30.27 -57.25 -29.25
N GLY A 448 30.13 -57.50 -27.96
CA GLY A 448 30.66 -58.66 -27.24
C GLY A 448 31.81 -58.30 -26.31
N THR A 449 32.44 -57.14 -26.53
CA THR A 449 33.69 -56.78 -25.86
C THR A 449 33.47 -55.80 -24.73
N ASN A 450 34.12 -56.07 -23.60
CA ASN A 450 34.17 -55.17 -22.45
C ASN A 450 35.47 -54.36 -22.47
N VAL A 451 35.38 -53.03 -22.48
CA VAL A 451 36.55 -52.13 -22.56
C VAL A 451 36.60 -51.21 -21.36
N LEU A 452 37.74 -51.12 -20.69
CA LEU A 452 37.97 -50.18 -19.59
C LEU A 452 38.85 -49.01 -20.06
N VAL A 453 38.36 -47.79 -19.87
CA VAL A 453 39.05 -46.53 -20.15
C VAL A 453 39.63 -45.97 -18.85
N CYS A 454 40.95 -46.05 -18.71
CA CYS A 454 41.68 -45.54 -17.56
C CYS A 454 42.48 -44.28 -17.93
N GLY A 455 42.77 -43.46 -16.93
CA GLY A 455 43.67 -42.31 -17.09
C GLY A 455 43.54 -41.31 -15.95
N PRO A 456 44.44 -40.31 -15.86
CA PRO A 456 44.41 -39.30 -14.81
C PRO A 456 43.10 -38.48 -14.77
N ASN A 457 42.81 -37.85 -13.64
CA ASN A 457 41.69 -36.91 -13.55
C ASN A 457 41.93 -35.74 -14.51
N GLY A 458 40.92 -35.39 -15.31
CA GLY A 458 41.01 -34.31 -16.30
C GLY A 458 41.67 -34.67 -17.64
N CYS A 459 42.08 -35.91 -17.91
CA CYS A 459 42.68 -36.30 -19.20
C CYS A 459 41.70 -36.40 -20.38
N GLY A 460 40.40 -36.20 -20.14
CA GLY A 460 39.37 -36.21 -21.19
C GLY A 460 38.47 -37.44 -21.28
N LYS A 461 38.44 -38.31 -20.25
CA LYS A 461 37.55 -39.50 -20.18
C LYS A 461 36.07 -39.15 -20.43
N SER A 462 35.49 -38.28 -19.63
CA SER A 462 34.09 -37.85 -19.84
C SER A 462 33.91 -37.04 -21.12
N SER A 463 34.96 -36.36 -21.62
CA SER A 463 34.94 -35.66 -22.91
C SER A 463 34.79 -36.63 -24.07
N LEU A 464 35.46 -37.80 -24.02
CA LEU A 464 35.31 -38.88 -24.98
C LEU A 464 33.85 -39.35 -25.07
N PHE A 465 33.21 -39.56 -23.91
CA PHE A 465 31.81 -39.97 -23.86
C PHE A 465 30.86 -38.88 -24.37
N ARG A 466 31.16 -37.60 -24.13
CA ARG A 466 30.39 -36.48 -24.68
C ARG A 466 30.48 -36.39 -26.20
N VAL A 467 31.63 -36.69 -26.80
CA VAL A 467 31.77 -36.80 -28.26
C VAL A 467 31.01 -38.00 -28.80
N LEU A 468 31.15 -39.17 -28.15
CA LEU A 468 30.43 -40.39 -28.54
C LEU A 468 28.89 -40.19 -28.49
N GLY A 469 28.42 -39.45 -27.49
CA GLY A 469 27.01 -39.11 -27.27
C GLY A 469 26.50 -37.94 -28.10
N GLU A 470 27.32 -37.40 -29.01
CA GLU A 470 27.01 -36.23 -29.85
C GLU A 470 26.66 -34.95 -29.06
N LEU A 471 27.03 -34.90 -27.77
CA LEU A 471 26.90 -33.72 -26.93
C LEU A 471 27.96 -32.68 -27.29
N TRP A 472 29.17 -33.15 -27.62
CA TRP A 472 30.26 -32.35 -28.18
C TRP A 472 30.43 -32.70 -29.66
N PRO A 473 30.72 -31.71 -30.52
CA PRO A 473 30.94 -31.96 -31.95
C PRO A 473 32.33 -32.52 -32.22
N LEU A 474 32.48 -33.19 -33.36
CA LEU A 474 33.77 -33.64 -33.87
C LEU A 474 34.54 -32.48 -34.49
N PHE A 475 35.82 -32.36 -34.16
CA PHE A 475 36.72 -31.34 -34.73
C PHE A 475 37.61 -31.89 -35.86
N GLY A 476 37.41 -33.14 -36.25
CA GLY A 476 38.14 -33.85 -37.31
C GLY A 476 37.94 -35.36 -37.19
N GLY A 477 38.50 -36.13 -38.12
CA GLY A 477 38.43 -37.60 -38.09
C GLY A 477 37.04 -38.17 -38.39
N ARG A 478 36.89 -39.47 -38.12
CA ARG A 478 35.70 -40.26 -38.45
C ARG A 478 35.25 -41.10 -37.24
N LEU A 479 34.00 -40.95 -36.83
CA LEU A 479 33.38 -41.69 -35.73
C LEU A 479 32.33 -42.65 -36.27
N THR A 480 32.54 -43.95 -36.10
CA THR A 480 31.54 -44.98 -36.41
C THR A 480 30.87 -45.43 -35.12
N LYS A 481 29.53 -45.42 -35.05
CA LYS A 481 28.78 -45.85 -33.85
C LYS A 481 27.37 -46.35 -34.22
N PRO A 482 26.70 -47.13 -33.36
CA PRO A 482 25.32 -47.55 -33.60
C PRO A 482 24.32 -46.40 -33.48
N GLU A 483 23.07 -46.66 -33.92
CA GLU A 483 21.96 -45.73 -33.72
C GLU A 483 21.70 -45.43 -32.25
N ARG A 484 21.19 -44.23 -31.96
CA ARG A 484 21.06 -43.69 -30.60
C ARG A 484 20.24 -44.56 -29.65
N GLY A 485 19.24 -45.31 -30.14
CA GLY A 485 18.41 -46.19 -29.31
C GLY A 485 19.12 -47.47 -28.84
N LYS A 486 20.25 -47.82 -29.44
CA LYS A 486 21.05 -49.02 -29.10
C LYS A 486 22.22 -48.72 -28.16
N LEU A 487 22.41 -47.45 -27.81
CA LEU A 487 23.48 -46.94 -26.96
C LEU A 487 22.86 -46.29 -25.72
N PHE A 488 23.17 -46.78 -24.52
CA PHE A 488 22.66 -46.20 -23.28
C PHE A 488 23.80 -45.65 -22.42
N TYR A 489 23.58 -44.46 -21.87
CA TYR A 489 24.55 -43.74 -21.05
C TYR A 489 24.09 -43.72 -19.60
N VAL A 490 24.97 -44.17 -18.70
CA VAL A 490 24.83 -43.96 -17.27
C VAL A 490 25.86 -42.91 -16.85
N PRO A 491 25.42 -41.66 -16.60
CA PRO A 491 26.34 -40.58 -16.23
C PRO A 491 26.83 -40.71 -14.79
N GLN A 492 27.98 -40.11 -14.49
CA GLN A 492 28.55 -40.01 -13.14
C GLN A 492 27.56 -39.46 -12.09
N ARG A 493 26.76 -38.46 -12.48
CA ARG A 493 25.66 -37.91 -11.67
C ARG A 493 24.32 -38.35 -12.25
N PRO A 494 23.66 -39.38 -11.69
CA PRO A 494 22.40 -39.88 -12.23
C PRO A 494 21.27 -38.84 -12.06
N TYR A 495 20.51 -38.62 -13.14
CA TYR A 495 19.35 -37.72 -13.16
C TYR A 495 18.11 -38.40 -12.57
N MET A 496 17.36 -37.78 -11.66
CA MET A 496 16.06 -38.30 -11.22
C MET A 496 14.93 -37.54 -11.92
N THR A 497 13.95 -38.27 -12.45
CA THR A 497 12.82 -37.65 -13.14
C THR A 497 11.83 -37.08 -12.13
N LEU A 498 11.11 -36.02 -12.51
CA LEU A 498 9.95 -35.59 -11.75
C LEU A 498 8.78 -36.51 -12.12
N GLY A 499 8.17 -37.17 -11.14
CA GLY A 499 7.07 -38.11 -11.39
C GLY A 499 7.06 -39.29 -10.43
N THR A 500 6.58 -40.42 -10.93
CA THR A 500 6.35 -41.63 -10.16
C THR A 500 7.64 -42.43 -9.91
N LEU A 501 7.60 -43.40 -8.98
CA LEU A 501 8.70 -44.37 -8.81
C LEU A 501 8.92 -45.16 -10.11
N ARG A 502 7.84 -45.51 -10.80
CA ARG A 502 7.88 -46.14 -12.12
C ARG A 502 8.66 -45.29 -13.12
N ASP A 503 8.38 -43.99 -13.20
CA ASP A 503 9.07 -43.06 -14.09
C ASP A 503 10.57 -42.98 -13.79
N GLN A 504 11.03 -43.34 -12.59
CA GLN A 504 12.46 -43.48 -12.31
C GLN A 504 13.05 -44.67 -13.06
N VAL A 505 12.39 -45.82 -13.15
CA VAL A 505 12.98 -47.02 -13.78
C VAL A 505 12.86 -47.00 -15.30
N ILE A 506 11.75 -46.48 -15.84
CA ILE A 506 11.47 -46.57 -17.27
C ILE A 506 12.06 -45.42 -18.10
N TYR A 507 12.46 -44.31 -17.49
CA TYR A 507 12.98 -43.14 -18.20
C TYR A 507 14.10 -43.51 -19.20
N PRO A 508 14.07 -43.03 -20.46
CA PRO A 508 13.21 -41.96 -21.02
C PRO A 508 11.85 -42.39 -21.57
N ASP A 509 11.45 -43.65 -21.41
CA ASP A 509 10.16 -44.14 -21.89
C ASP A 509 9.00 -43.62 -21.03
N THR A 510 7.82 -43.51 -21.64
CA THR A 510 6.56 -43.24 -20.92
C THR A 510 5.86 -44.54 -20.52
N TYR A 511 4.84 -44.46 -19.67
CA TYR A 511 4.03 -45.63 -19.32
C TYR A 511 3.36 -46.29 -20.54
N GLU A 512 3.00 -45.53 -21.58
CA GLU A 512 2.48 -46.11 -22.82
C GLU A 512 3.56 -46.89 -23.59
N ASP A 513 4.81 -46.45 -23.54
CA ASP A 513 5.95 -47.17 -24.12
C ASP A 513 6.24 -48.46 -23.37
N GLN A 514 6.18 -48.44 -22.03
CA GLN A 514 6.29 -49.64 -21.20
C GLN A 514 5.23 -50.68 -21.60
N LYS A 515 3.97 -50.25 -21.77
CA LYS A 515 2.89 -51.12 -22.23
C LYS A 515 3.15 -51.66 -23.64
N ARG A 516 3.64 -50.82 -24.56
CA ARG A 516 4.01 -51.24 -25.92
C ARG A 516 5.14 -52.27 -25.93
N LYS A 517 6.10 -52.16 -25.01
CA LYS A 517 7.18 -53.14 -24.81
C LYS A 517 6.72 -54.44 -24.14
N GLY A 518 5.49 -54.50 -23.62
CA GLY A 518 4.93 -55.69 -22.97
C GLY A 518 5.57 -56.02 -21.61
N ILE A 519 6.19 -55.05 -20.95
CA ILE A 519 6.89 -55.25 -19.67
C ILE A 519 5.90 -55.03 -18.51
N SER A 520 5.67 -56.08 -17.71
CA SER A 520 4.80 -56.02 -16.53
C SER A 520 5.52 -55.41 -15.31
N ASP A 521 4.73 -55.00 -14.32
CA ASP A 521 5.26 -54.41 -13.08
C ASP A 521 6.06 -55.41 -12.24
N GLN A 522 5.79 -56.70 -12.39
CA GLN A 522 6.58 -57.77 -11.77
C GLN A 522 8.00 -57.80 -12.33
N VAL A 523 8.17 -57.57 -13.63
CA VAL A 523 9.50 -57.51 -14.26
C VAL A 523 10.24 -56.23 -13.84
N LEU A 524 9.52 -55.12 -13.65
CA LEU A 524 10.12 -53.90 -13.09
C LEU A 524 10.60 -54.10 -11.66
N GLN A 525 9.84 -54.85 -10.84
CA GLN A 525 10.25 -55.21 -9.48
C GLN A 525 11.49 -56.10 -9.50
N GLU A 526 11.54 -57.09 -10.40
CA GLU A 526 12.74 -57.92 -10.60
C GLU A 526 13.97 -57.07 -10.95
N TYR A 527 13.84 -56.02 -11.77
CA TYR A 527 14.95 -55.10 -12.05
C TYR A 527 15.39 -54.29 -10.83
N LEU A 528 14.48 -53.86 -9.95
CA LEU A 528 14.83 -53.23 -8.68
C LEU A 528 15.52 -54.21 -7.73
N ASP A 529 15.06 -55.45 -7.66
CA ASP A 529 15.64 -56.50 -6.82
C ASP A 529 17.07 -56.84 -7.28
N ASN A 530 17.29 -56.89 -8.60
CA ASN A 530 18.62 -57.10 -9.20
C ASN A 530 19.64 -55.99 -8.88
N VAL A 531 19.19 -54.81 -8.45
CA VAL A 531 20.06 -53.73 -7.94
C VAL A 531 19.90 -53.52 -6.43
N GLN A 532 19.27 -54.47 -5.72
CA GLN A 532 19.01 -54.42 -4.28
C GLN A 532 18.21 -53.18 -3.81
N LEU A 533 17.28 -52.72 -4.65
CA LEU A 533 16.38 -51.60 -4.38
C LEU A 533 14.91 -52.02 -4.17
N GLY A 534 14.61 -53.32 -4.09
CA GLY A 534 13.26 -53.83 -3.84
C GLY A 534 12.57 -53.21 -2.62
N HIS A 535 13.34 -53.02 -1.55
CA HIS A 535 12.88 -52.40 -0.31
C HIS A 535 12.31 -50.97 -0.49
N ILE A 536 12.67 -50.24 -1.56
CA ILE A 536 12.11 -48.92 -1.83
C ILE A 536 10.65 -49.05 -2.23
N LEU A 537 10.29 -50.06 -3.02
CA LEU A 537 8.90 -50.32 -3.37
C LEU A 537 8.10 -50.73 -2.13
N ASP A 538 8.69 -51.50 -1.22
CA ASP A 538 8.06 -51.86 0.05
C ASP A 538 7.91 -50.66 1.00
N ARG A 539 8.91 -49.78 1.04
CA ARG A 539 8.93 -48.57 1.89
C ARG A 539 7.88 -47.56 1.47
N GLU A 540 7.73 -47.34 0.16
CA GLU A 540 6.80 -46.35 -0.37
C GLU A 540 5.40 -46.96 -0.63
N GLY A 541 5.33 -48.22 -1.06
CA GLY A 541 4.10 -49.03 -1.15
C GLY A 541 3.42 -49.08 -2.52
N SER A 542 3.79 -48.24 -3.49
CA SER A 542 3.22 -48.26 -4.84
C SER A 542 4.14 -47.66 -5.90
N TRP A 543 4.04 -48.19 -7.12
CA TRP A 543 4.75 -47.69 -8.31
C TRP A 543 4.34 -46.28 -8.74
N ASP A 544 3.12 -45.86 -8.42
CA ASP A 544 2.52 -44.61 -8.90
C ASP A 544 2.67 -43.45 -7.87
N ILE A 545 3.48 -43.66 -6.83
CA ILE A 545 3.79 -42.63 -5.83
C ILE A 545 4.67 -41.55 -6.45
N VAL A 546 4.30 -40.28 -6.24
CA VAL A 546 5.05 -39.11 -6.71
C VAL A 546 5.75 -38.46 -5.54
N GLN A 547 7.08 -38.37 -5.62
CA GLN A 547 7.94 -37.70 -4.64
C GLN A 547 9.08 -36.95 -5.33
N ASP A 548 9.79 -36.09 -4.60
CA ASP A 548 11.04 -35.52 -5.06
C ASP A 548 12.19 -36.52 -4.86
N TRP A 549 12.29 -37.46 -5.80
CA TRP A 549 13.26 -38.56 -5.74
C TRP A 549 14.72 -38.09 -5.69
N MET A 550 14.99 -36.83 -6.05
CA MET A 550 16.32 -36.25 -5.95
C MET A 550 16.73 -36.01 -4.49
N ASP A 551 15.80 -35.74 -3.58
CA ASP A 551 16.10 -35.54 -2.15
C ASP A 551 15.85 -36.82 -1.33
N VAL A 552 14.90 -37.66 -1.76
CA VAL A 552 14.49 -38.88 -1.04
C VAL A 552 15.50 -40.01 -1.17
N LEU A 553 16.17 -40.13 -2.31
CA LEU A 553 17.14 -41.20 -2.57
C LEU A 553 18.55 -40.77 -2.14
N SER A 554 19.27 -41.66 -1.45
CA SER A 554 20.69 -41.48 -1.15
C SER A 554 21.55 -41.54 -2.42
N GLY A 555 22.80 -41.06 -2.35
CA GLY A 555 23.73 -41.07 -3.49
C GLY A 555 23.94 -42.48 -4.09
N GLY A 556 24.12 -43.49 -3.24
CA GLY A 556 24.25 -44.88 -3.70
C GLY A 556 22.96 -45.46 -4.27
N GLU A 557 21.78 -45.14 -3.70
CA GLU A 557 20.50 -45.56 -4.27
C GLU A 557 20.23 -44.92 -5.64
N LYS A 558 20.60 -43.65 -5.83
CA LYS A 558 20.48 -42.96 -7.13
C LYS A 558 21.31 -43.64 -8.22
N GLN A 559 22.53 -44.07 -7.89
CA GLN A 559 23.39 -44.81 -8.81
C GLN A 559 22.81 -46.19 -9.15
N ARG A 560 22.35 -46.93 -8.14
CA ARG A 560 21.68 -48.23 -8.32
C ARG A 560 20.38 -48.10 -9.15
N MET A 561 19.62 -47.03 -8.95
CA MET A 561 18.43 -46.73 -9.76
C MET A 561 18.78 -46.49 -11.22
N ALA A 562 19.90 -45.82 -11.50
CA ALA A 562 20.37 -45.64 -12.87
C ALA A 562 20.79 -46.97 -13.54
N MET A 563 21.29 -47.94 -12.76
CA MET A 563 21.55 -49.29 -13.23
C MET A 563 20.27 -50.09 -13.49
N ALA A 564 19.23 -49.93 -12.67
CA ALA A 564 17.92 -50.53 -12.97
C ALA A 564 17.35 -50.04 -14.31
N ARG A 565 17.55 -48.74 -14.65
CA ARG A 565 17.19 -48.20 -15.97
C ARG A 565 17.95 -48.86 -17.10
N LEU A 566 19.25 -49.10 -16.92
CA LEU A 566 20.06 -49.80 -17.91
C LEU A 566 19.49 -51.21 -18.19
N PHE A 567 19.09 -51.93 -17.14
CA PHE A 567 18.51 -53.27 -17.27
C PHE A 567 17.12 -53.28 -17.94
N TYR A 568 16.32 -52.24 -17.71
CA TYR A 568 15.05 -52.05 -18.41
C TYR A 568 15.23 -51.84 -19.93
N HIS A 569 16.20 -51.01 -20.33
CA HIS A 569 16.39 -50.64 -21.74
C HIS A 569 17.15 -51.66 -22.58
N LYS A 570 17.99 -52.52 -21.96
CA LYS A 570 18.76 -53.58 -22.63
C LYS A 570 19.48 -53.12 -23.92
N PRO A 571 20.36 -52.09 -23.82
CA PRO A 571 21.06 -51.56 -24.98
C PRO A 571 22.08 -52.56 -25.55
N GLN A 572 22.50 -52.31 -26.79
CA GLN A 572 23.60 -53.06 -27.41
C GLN A 572 24.95 -52.70 -26.77
N PHE A 573 25.16 -51.41 -26.53
CA PHE A 573 26.34 -50.89 -25.83
C PHE A 573 25.89 -50.05 -24.63
N ALA A 574 26.48 -50.34 -23.48
CA ALA A 574 26.33 -49.54 -22.27
C ALA A 574 27.60 -48.74 -22.02
N ILE A 575 27.45 -47.43 -21.78
CA ILE A 575 28.55 -46.53 -21.42
C ILE A 575 28.36 -46.12 -19.97
N LEU A 576 29.32 -46.51 -19.14
CA LEU A 576 29.27 -46.38 -17.69
C LEU A 576 30.39 -45.44 -17.23
N ASP A 577 30.03 -44.23 -16.81
CA ASP A 577 30.95 -43.19 -16.35
C ASP A 577 30.90 -43.11 -14.82
N GLU A 578 31.83 -43.77 -14.11
CA GLU A 578 31.94 -43.79 -12.63
C GLU A 578 30.61 -44.08 -11.90
N CYS A 579 29.82 -45.00 -12.43
CA CYS A 579 28.43 -45.23 -12.00
C CYS A 579 28.27 -45.99 -10.67
N THR A 580 29.34 -46.57 -10.11
CA THR A 580 29.33 -47.35 -8.86
C THR A 580 30.16 -46.71 -7.74
N SER A 581 30.64 -45.48 -7.95
CA SER A 581 31.51 -44.76 -7.00
C SER A 581 30.96 -44.54 -5.58
N ALA A 582 29.64 -44.61 -5.39
CA ALA A 582 28.95 -44.49 -4.10
C ALA A 582 28.27 -45.81 -3.66
N VAL A 583 28.60 -46.94 -4.29
CA VAL A 583 28.08 -48.28 -4.00
C VAL A 583 29.16 -49.10 -3.31
N SER A 584 28.79 -50.01 -2.40
CA SER A 584 29.76 -50.92 -1.78
C SER A 584 30.25 -51.97 -2.78
N VAL A 585 31.49 -52.43 -2.60
CA VAL A 585 32.17 -53.36 -3.53
C VAL A 585 31.36 -54.66 -3.74
N ASP A 586 30.76 -55.19 -2.68
CA ASP A 586 29.95 -56.42 -2.71
C ASP A 586 28.68 -56.27 -3.58
N VAL A 587 28.07 -55.08 -3.58
CA VAL A 587 26.89 -54.79 -4.41
C VAL A 587 27.30 -54.42 -5.83
N GLU A 588 28.43 -53.73 -5.99
CA GLU A 588 29.04 -53.41 -7.27
C GLU A 588 29.32 -54.68 -8.10
N ASP A 589 29.94 -55.69 -7.49
CA ASP A 589 30.22 -56.97 -8.16
C ASP A 589 28.92 -57.69 -8.57
N PHE A 590 27.90 -57.67 -7.71
CA PHE A 590 26.59 -58.22 -8.02
C PHE A 590 25.95 -57.53 -9.24
N ILE A 591 25.92 -56.20 -9.25
CA ILE A 591 25.34 -55.39 -10.34
C ILE A 591 26.07 -55.67 -11.66
N TYR A 592 27.40 -55.68 -11.65
CA TYR A 592 28.17 -55.89 -12.86
C TYR A 592 28.08 -57.35 -13.38
N SER A 593 28.01 -58.34 -12.49
CA SER A 593 27.77 -59.74 -12.86
C SER A 593 26.43 -59.93 -13.59
N HIS A 594 25.40 -59.19 -13.16
CA HIS A 594 24.09 -59.16 -13.82
C HIS A 594 24.15 -58.38 -15.14
N CYS A 595 24.86 -57.26 -15.17
CA CYS A 595 25.06 -56.46 -16.38
C CYS A 595 25.62 -57.29 -17.55
N ARG A 596 26.59 -58.19 -17.28
CA ARG A 596 27.16 -59.11 -18.28
C ARG A 596 26.14 -60.09 -18.88
N LYS A 597 25.13 -60.51 -18.12
CA LYS A 597 24.08 -61.41 -18.62
C LYS A 597 23.09 -60.69 -19.53
N VAL A 598 22.90 -59.39 -19.32
CA VAL A 598 21.84 -58.58 -19.95
C VAL A 598 22.36 -57.74 -21.12
N THR A 599 23.61 -57.29 -21.08
CA THR A 599 24.21 -56.43 -22.13
C THR A 599 25.23 -57.16 -22.98
N TYR A 600 25.26 -56.83 -24.27
CA TYR A 600 26.15 -57.48 -25.23
C TYR A 600 27.52 -56.81 -25.36
N GLY A 601 27.76 -55.60 -24.85
CA GLY A 601 29.09 -54.96 -24.84
C GLY A 601 29.11 -53.74 -23.93
N THR A 602 30.17 -53.58 -23.13
CA THR A 602 30.22 -52.57 -22.05
C THR A 602 31.50 -51.75 -22.13
N VAL A 603 31.38 -50.42 -22.12
CA VAL A 603 32.54 -49.52 -22.02
C VAL A 603 32.51 -48.83 -20.66
N PHE A 604 33.52 -49.11 -19.85
CA PHE A 604 33.69 -48.63 -18.49
C PHE A 604 34.67 -47.45 -18.46
N ALA A 605 34.40 -46.44 -17.65
CA ALA A 605 35.44 -45.59 -17.07
C ALA A 605 35.24 -45.58 -15.56
N ASP A 606 35.81 -46.56 -14.88
CA ASP A 606 35.85 -46.59 -13.42
C ASP A 606 37.24 -46.98 -12.92
N PRO A 607 37.92 -46.13 -12.13
CA PRO A 607 39.21 -46.47 -11.54
C PRO A 607 39.13 -47.57 -10.46
N SER A 608 37.97 -47.84 -9.85
CA SER A 608 37.80 -48.92 -8.83
C SER A 608 38.08 -50.32 -9.41
N LEU A 609 37.75 -50.50 -10.69
CA LEU A 609 37.85 -51.79 -11.40
C LEU A 609 39.29 -52.23 -11.70
N VAL A 610 40.28 -51.36 -11.49
CA VAL A 610 41.70 -51.67 -11.76
C VAL A 610 42.28 -52.65 -10.72
N ASN A 611 41.74 -52.69 -9.50
CA ASN A 611 42.28 -53.46 -8.38
C ASN A 611 41.50 -54.75 -8.04
N ILE A 612 40.46 -55.10 -8.82
CA ILE A 612 39.66 -56.31 -8.59
C ILE A 612 40.37 -57.52 -9.24
N PRO A 613 40.64 -58.62 -8.50
CA PRO A 613 41.35 -59.76 -9.06
C PRO A 613 40.45 -60.56 -10.03
N TRP A 614 40.67 -60.38 -11.33
CA TRP A 614 40.30 -61.21 -12.50
C TRP A 614 38.90 -61.05 -13.16
N ASN A 615 38.93 -60.95 -14.51
CA ASN A 615 37.89 -61.23 -15.53
C ASN A 615 36.85 -60.17 -15.98
N PHE A 616 37.00 -58.86 -15.70
CA PHE A 616 35.99 -57.87 -16.13
C PHE A 616 36.18 -57.26 -17.55
N PRO A 617 37.30 -56.58 -17.87
CA PRO A 617 37.53 -56.05 -19.21
C PRO A 617 38.34 -57.01 -20.09
N ASP A 618 37.95 -57.15 -21.36
CA ASP A 618 38.71 -57.88 -22.38
C ASP A 618 39.93 -57.05 -22.87
N PHE A 619 39.83 -55.71 -22.81
CA PHE A 619 40.88 -54.78 -23.23
C PHE A 619 40.98 -53.54 -22.31
N TYR A 620 42.21 -53.06 -22.10
CA TYR A 620 42.52 -51.83 -21.35
C TYR A 620 42.93 -50.70 -22.30
N PHE A 621 42.36 -49.51 -22.11
CA PHE A 621 42.72 -48.31 -22.84
C PHE A 621 43.21 -47.22 -21.87
N ASP A 622 44.51 -46.93 -21.88
CA ASP A 622 45.15 -45.95 -21.00
C ASP A 622 45.36 -44.60 -21.72
N LEU A 623 44.68 -43.56 -21.24
CA LEU A 623 44.80 -42.19 -21.72
C LEU A 623 46.02 -41.50 -21.09
N LYS A 624 47.18 -41.61 -21.74
CA LYS A 624 48.43 -40.96 -21.27
C LYS A 624 48.46 -39.46 -21.57
N TYR A 625 48.74 -38.67 -20.53
CA TYR A 625 48.95 -37.22 -20.60
C TYR A 625 50.33 -36.90 -21.18
N LYS A 626 50.44 -35.95 -22.12
CA LYS A 626 51.73 -35.34 -22.50
C LYS A 626 51.88 -34.04 -21.72
N ILE A 627 52.80 -33.99 -20.76
CA ILE A 627 53.16 -32.78 -20.00
C ILE A 627 54.00 -31.90 -20.93
N PRO A 628 53.57 -30.68 -21.31
CA PRO A 628 54.48 -29.68 -21.84
C PRO A 628 55.11 -28.94 -20.66
N ASN A 629 56.39 -29.21 -20.39
CA ASN A 629 57.26 -28.50 -19.45
C ASN A 629 56.81 -28.44 -17.97
N SER A 630 57.27 -29.41 -17.18
CA SER A 630 57.24 -29.34 -15.72
C SER A 630 58.26 -28.36 -15.16
N ASN A 631 57.87 -27.57 -14.16
CA ASN A 631 58.65 -27.28 -12.94
C ASN A 631 57.84 -26.38 -12.00
N VAL A 632 56.96 -26.92 -11.14
CA VAL A 632 56.57 -26.25 -9.89
C VAL A 632 56.24 -27.30 -8.81
N THR A 633 56.97 -27.22 -7.70
CA THR A 633 56.76 -27.89 -6.41
C THR A 633 55.77 -27.11 -5.54
N VAL A 634 54.91 -27.82 -4.80
CA VAL A 634 54.00 -27.26 -3.79
C VAL A 634 54.39 -27.78 -2.42
N SER A 635 54.47 -26.88 -1.43
CA SER A 635 54.60 -27.20 -0.01
C SER A 635 53.54 -26.43 0.80
N VAL A 636 52.94 -27.13 1.77
CA VAL A 636 51.92 -26.68 2.72
C VAL A 636 52.53 -26.64 4.11
N LEU A 637 52.13 -25.67 4.96
CA LEU A 637 52.31 -25.74 6.41
C LEU A 637 51.23 -24.94 7.17
N MET A 638 50.73 -25.54 8.26
CA MET A 638 49.73 -25.09 9.23
C MET A 638 50.29 -24.11 10.28
N THR A 639 49.43 -23.33 10.97
CA THR A 639 49.16 -23.30 12.45
C THR A 639 48.63 -21.95 12.98
N ASP A 640 47.96 -22.03 14.14
CA ASP A 640 47.06 -21.11 14.86
C ASP A 640 47.69 -19.93 15.66
N THR A 641 46.78 -19.12 16.24
CA THR A 641 46.78 -18.45 17.57
C THR A 641 47.01 -16.92 17.73
N VAL A 642 45.89 -16.23 18.05
CA VAL A 642 45.60 -15.21 19.11
C VAL A 642 46.74 -14.43 19.79
N LEU A 643 46.63 -13.08 19.86
CA LEU A 643 46.84 -12.30 21.10
C LEU A 643 46.21 -10.90 21.10
N LEU A 644 45.88 -10.44 22.32
CA LEU A 644 45.02 -9.34 22.77
C LEU A 644 45.78 -8.02 23.08
N CYS A 645 44.95 -6.97 23.29
CA CYS A 645 45.12 -5.81 24.18
C CYS A 645 45.99 -4.60 23.79
N GLY A 646 45.30 -3.52 23.40
CA GLY A 646 45.08 -2.29 24.20
C GLY A 646 46.24 -1.58 24.91
N ASN A 647 46.34 -0.26 24.75
CA ASN A 647 46.34 0.65 25.90
C ASN A 647 46.02 2.12 25.55
N THR A 648 45.47 2.79 26.54
CA THR A 648 44.96 4.17 26.63
C THR A 648 46.01 5.18 27.12
N ASN A 649 45.77 6.48 26.87
CA ASN A 649 45.76 7.61 27.85
C ASN A 649 46.62 8.87 27.61
N HIS A 650 46.01 10.00 28.05
CA HIS A 650 46.53 11.33 28.50
C HIS A 650 47.08 12.30 27.42
N GLU A 651 46.93 13.64 27.43
CA GLU A 651 46.38 14.74 28.29
C GLU A 651 46.38 16.03 27.41
N VAL A 652 45.37 16.93 27.32
CA VAL A 652 44.97 18.08 28.19
C VAL A 652 46.12 19.09 28.44
N HIS A 653 46.15 20.38 28.00
CA HIS A 653 45.41 21.59 28.51
C HIS A 653 45.80 22.92 27.72
N PRO A 654 45.38 24.18 28.07
CA PRO A 654 44.52 25.08 27.24
C PRO A 654 45.04 26.52 26.93
N LYS A 655 44.24 27.36 26.22
CA LYS A 655 44.10 28.85 26.35
C LYS A 655 42.95 29.39 25.45
N GLY A 656 42.03 30.22 25.99
CA GLY A 656 40.94 30.94 25.27
C GLY A 656 41.27 32.44 25.06
N PRO A 657 40.30 33.39 24.98
CA PRO A 657 38.93 33.40 24.41
C PRO A 657 38.69 34.61 23.42
N GLU A 658 37.58 34.62 22.65
CA GLU A 658 36.72 35.80 22.33
C GLU A 658 35.65 35.50 21.24
N ASP A 659 34.38 35.71 21.64
CA ASP A 659 33.15 36.10 20.92
C ASP A 659 32.69 35.47 19.58
N ALA A 660 31.58 34.70 19.63
CA ALA A 660 30.25 35.10 19.11
C ALA A 660 29.22 33.95 19.28
N ALA A 661 28.03 34.32 19.72
CA ALA A 661 26.94 33.43 20.13
C ALA A 661 26.35 32.56 19.00
N ASP A 662 26.33 31.24 19.23
CA ASP A 662 25.59 30.25 18.46
C ASP A 662 24.29 29.87 19.19
N CYS A 663 23.15 30.03 18.51
CA CYS A 663 21.89 29.43 18.93
C CYS A 663 21.91 27.92 18.65
N GLN A 664 22.10 27.12 19.69
CA GLN A 664 21.84 25.67 19.64
C GLN A 664 20.33 25.39 19.59
N ALA A 665 19.91 24.66 18.56
CA ALA A 665 18.62 23.97 18.56
C ALA A 665 18.72 22.74 19.48
N PHE A 666 17.88 22.70 20.53
CA PHE A 666 17.81 21.62 21.50
C PHE A 666 17.30 20.29 20.88
N PRO A 667 17.81 19.13 21.32
CA PRO A 667 17.14 17.86 21.10
C PRO A 667 15.85 17.82 21.95
N ILE A 668 14.74 17.40 21.33
CA ILE A 668 13.42 17.35 21.97
C ILE A 668 13.36 16.13 22.88
N ASP A 669 13.51 16.37 24.18
CA ASP A 669 13.26 15.40 25.23
C ASP A 669 11.77 15.44 25.65
N SER A 670 11.14 14.28 25.86
CA SER A 670 9.67 14.15 26.03
C SER A 670 9.08 14.84 27.26
N GLY A 671 9.91 15.27 28.22
CA GLY A 671 9.48 16.02 29.41
C GLY A 671 9.11 17.48 29.15
N LYS A 672 9.61 18.10 28.07
CA LYS A 672 9.50 19.57 27.87
C LYS A 672 8.22 20.04 27.18
N THR A 673 7.39 19.13 26.66
CA THR A 673 6.11 19.52 26.01
C THR A 673 5.01 19.85 27.01
N GLY A 674 4.99 19.19 28.18
CA GLY A 674 4.08 19.52 29.29
C GLY A 674 4.38 20.89 29.92
N GLU A 675 5.68 21.23 30.05
CA GLU A 675 6.13 22.54 30.53
C GLU A 675 5.64 23.68 29.63
N PHE A 676 5.58 23.44 28.31
CA PHE A 676 5.10 24.42 27.34
C PHE A 676 3.59 24.64 27.43
N GLN A 677 2.79 23.63 27.75
CA GLN A 677 1.34 23.79 27.94
C GLN A 677 1.01 24.50 29.26
N MET A 678 1.76 24.22 30.33
CA MET A 678 1.71 25.02 31.55
C MET A 678 2.15 26.47 31.30
N PHE A 679 3.17 26.69 30.46
CA PHE A 679 3.60 28.02 30.04
C PHE A 679 2.50 28.75 29.23
N VAL A 680 1.83 28.09 28.29
CA VAL A 680 0.71 28.68 27.53
C VAL A 680 -0.45 29.04 28.44
N THR A 681 -0.82 28.16 29.38
CA THR A 681 -1.85 28.45 30.40
C THR A 681 -1.41 29.61 31.30
N GLY A 682 -0.19 29.57 31.85
CA GLY A 682 0.34 30.62 32.72
C GLY A 682 0.42 31.96 32.01
N TYR A 683 0.83 31.98 30.73
CA TYR A 683 0.83 33.16 29.88
C TYR A 683 -0.59 33.64 29.57
N ALA A 684 -1.53 32.75 29.26
CA ALA A 684 -2.93 33.12 29.00
C ALA A 684 -3.62 33.73 30.23
N ILE A 685 -3.28 33.27 31.44
CA ILE A 685 -3.81 33.80 32.70
C ILE A 685 -3.14 35.14 33.06
N THR A 686 -1.85 35.32 32.78
CA THR A 686 -1.10 36.53 33.15
C THR A 686 -1.21 37.67 32.13
N ALA A 687 -1.21 37.35 30.83
CA ALA A 687 -1.27 38.33 29.74
C ALA A 687 -2.69 38.48 29.15
N GLY A 688 -3.54 37.47 29.30
CA GLY A 688 -4.97 37.57 29.00
C GLY A 688 -5.68 38.35 30.10
N ALA A 689 -6.66 39.16 29.72
CA ALA A 689 -7.51 39.84 30.70
C ALA A 689 -8.95 39.44 30.42
N THR A 690 -9.31 38.27 30.95
CA THR A 690 -10.63 37.63 30.85
C THR A 690 -11.75 38.58 31.28
N GLU A 691 -11.44 39.52 32.17
CA GLU A 691 -12.35 40.59 32.61
C GLU A 691 -12.85 41.47 31.47
N ARG A 692 -12.05 41.76 30.44
CA ARG A 692 -12.48 42.55 29.26
C ARG A 692 -13.51 41.82 28.40
N LEU A 693 -13.53 40.48 28.47
CA LEU A 693 -14.53 39.66 27.81
C LEU A 693 -15.83 39.60 28.63
N LEU A 694 -15.71 39.42 29.94
CA LEU A 694 -16.83 39.27 30.89
C LEU A 694 -17.59 40.57 31.18
N PHE A 695 -16.87 41.67 31.38
CA PHE A 695 -17.45 42.99 31.73
C PHE A 695 -17.53 43.94 30.53
N GLY A 696 -16.76 43.66 29.46
CA GLY A 696 -16.65 44.56 28.30
C GLY A 696 -15.85 45.84 28.58
N TYR A 697 -15.47 46.52 27.51
CA TYR A 697 -14.74 47.80 27.59
C TYR A 697 -15.28 48.79 26.56
N ASP A 698 -15.17 50.08 26.86
CA ASP A 698 -15.59 51.16 25.97
C ASP A 698 -14.52 51.50 24.90
N SER A 699 -14.86 52.34 23.92
CA SER A 699 -13.92 52.74 22.85
C SER A 699 -12.72 53.57 23.34
N TYR A 700 -12.69 53.96 24.60
CA TYR A 700 -11.61 54.72 25.24
C TYR A 700 -10.76 53.86 26.16
N GLY A 701 -11.01 52.54 26.23
CA GLY A 701 -10.19 51.58 26.98
C GLY A 701 -10.58 51.41 28.44
N ASN A 702 -11.72 51.95 28.89
CA ASN A 702 -12.23 51.71 30.24
C ASN A 702 -13.06 50.41 30.27
N VAL A 703 -12.76 49.54 31.22
CA VAL A 703 -13.56 48.35 31.56
C VAL A 703 -14.78 48.79 32.37
N CYS A 704 -15.96 48.38 31.93
CA CYS A 704 -17.22 48.78 32.55
C CYS A 704 -17.39 48.12 33.94
N GLY A 705 -18.01 48.81 34.88
CA GLY A 705 -18.29 48.30 36.23
C GLY A 705 -17.09 48.28 37.19
N ARG A 706 -15.96 48.92 36.84
CA ARG A 706 -14.74 48.98 37.68
C ARG A 706 -13.99 50.31 37.56
N ARG A 707 -13.00 50.51 38.43
CA ARG A 707 -12.00 51.58 38.35
C ARG A 707 -10.91 51.23 37.34
N ASN A 708 -10.64 52.14 36.41
CA ASN A 708 -9.68 51.93 35.33
C ASN A 708 -8.40 52.73 35.54
N LEU A 709 -7.28 52.21 35.04
CA LEU A 709 -6.00 52.93 35.02
C LEU A 709 -5.87 53.72 33.71
N PRO A 710 -5.29 54.93 33.74
CA PRO A 710 -5.14 55.76 32.55
C PRO A 710 -4.15 55.16 31.55
N ILE A 711 -4.51 55.17 30.27
CA ILE A 711 -3.71 54.67 29.15
C ILE A 711 -3.03 55.85 28.44
N LYS A 712 -1.71 55.75 28.23
CA LYS A 712 -0.92 56.81 27.58
C LYS A 712 -1.42 57.10 26.17
N GLY A 713 -1.77 58.36 25.89
CA GLY A 713 -2.26 58.83 24.59
C GLY A 713 -3.79 58.82 24.42
N ALA A 714 -4.56 58.38 25.42
CA ALA A 714 -6.02 58.37 25.40
C ALA A 714 -6.61 59.18 26.58
N PRO A 715 -7.07 60.44 26.35
CA PRO A 715 -7.45 61.35 27.43
C PRO A 715 -8.75 60.97 28.15
N LEU A 716 -9.63 60.21 27.50
CA LEU A 716 -10.90 59.73 28.07
C LEU A 716 -10.78 58.34 28.75
N SER A 717 -9.56 57.83 28.92
CA SER A 717 -9.25 56.57 29.61
C SER A 717 -8.94 56.79 31.10
N GLY A 718 -9.06 55.74 31.92
CA GLY A 718 -8.76 55.79 33.36
C GLY A 718 -9.91 56.34 34.23
N GLN A 719 -11.14 56.31 33.73
CA GLN A 719 -12.32 56.78 34.47
C GLN A 719 -12.89 55.71 35.42
N ASP A 720 -13.53 56.13 36.51
CA ASP A 720 -14.28 55.23 37.40
C ASP A 720 -15.63 54.87 36.77
N MET A 721 -15.76 53.60 36.36
CA MET A 721 -16.96 53.07 35.70
C MET A 721 -17.77 52.15 36.62
N THR A 722 -17.55 52.18 37.95
CA THR A 722 -18.17 51.24 38.90
C THR A 722 -19.71 51.19 38.81
N ASP A 723 -20.36 52.33 38.58
CA ASP A 723 -21.82 52.44 38.43
C ASP A 723 -22.33 52.22 36.99
N ARG A 724 -21.41 52.10 36.03
CA ARG A 724 -21.70 51.91 34.60
C ARG A 724 -21.26 50.53 34.16
N LYS A 725 -22.13 49.53 34.38
CA LYS A 725 -21.79 48.10 34.30
C LYS A 725 -22.01 47.46 32.93
N GLU A 726 -22.74 48.12 32.03
CA GLU A 726 -23.17 47.57 30.75
C GLU A 726 -22.49 48.29 29.59
N VAL A 727 -22.19 47.60 28.49
CA VAL A 727 -21.62 48.23 27.28
C VAL A 727 -22.73 48.50 26.26
N PHE A 728 -22.81 49.75 25.80
CA PHE A 728 -23.77 50.21 24.79
C PHE A 728 -23.05 50.73 23.53
N PHE A 729 -23.57 50.39 22.35
CA PHE A 729 -23.02 50.82 21.06
C PHE A 729 -23.89 51.91 20.45
N LEU A 730 -23.28 53.05 20.10
CA LEU A 730 -23.99 54.22 19.55
C LEU A 730 -24.76 53.90 18.26
N ASN A 731 -24.25 52.97 17.44
CA ASN A 731 -24.93 52.47 16.26
C ASN A 731 -25.08 50.94 16.36
N SER A 732 -26.23 50.50 16.89
CA SER A 732 -26.49 49.07 17.14
C SER A 732 -27.07 48.31 15.95
N CYS A 733 -27.67 48.97 14.94
CA CYS A 733 -28.33 48.31 13.80
C CYS A 733 -27.72 48.62 12.43
N ASN A 734 -26.63 49.38 12.37
CA ASN A 734 -25.93 49.69 11.12
C ASN A 734 -24.41 49.71 11.35
N LEU A 735 -23.89 48.58 11.84
CA LEU A 735 -22.49 48.43 12.25
C LEU A 735 -21.58 48.38 11.00
N GLU A 736 -20.84 49.46 10.73
CA GLU A 736 -19.77 49.41 9.72
C GLU A 736 -18.58 48.59 10.24
N ILE A 737 -18.24 47.51 9.55
CA ILE A 737 -17.11 46.64 9.89
C ILE A 737 -15.98 46.86 8.88
N ARG A 738 -14.86 47.44 9.32
CA ARG A 738 -13.65 47.64 8.50
C ARG A 738 -12.46 46.96 9.19
N ASN A 739 -11.75 46.07 8.49
CA ASN A 739 -10.60 45.31 9.03
C ASN A 739 -10.87 44.60 10.36
N MET A 740 -12.00 43.89 10.48
CA MET A 740 -12.38 43.10 11.67
C MET A 740 -12.65 43.92 12.95
N LYS A 741 -13.10 45.18 12.83
CA LYS A 741 -13.48 46.04 13.97
C LYS A 741 -14.85 46.66 13.77
N ILE A 742 -15.64 46.73 14.86
CA ILE A 742 -16.87 47.53 14.91
C ILE A 742 -16.46 49.00 14.88
N ASN A 743 -16.79 49.72 13.81
CA ASN A 743 -16.54 51.16 13.68
C ASN A 743 -17.72 51.95 14.29
N SER A 744 -18.12 51.58 15.49
CA SER A 744 -19.12 52.29 16.30
C SER A 744 -18.53 52.53 17.67
N ILE A 745 -18.72 53.74 18.20
CA ILE A 745 -18.29 54.09 19.54
C ILE A 745 -19.11 53.26 20.55
N ALA A 746 -18.41 52.61 21.46
CA ALA A 746 -18.95 51.86 22.58
C ALA A 746 -18.74 52.66 23.87
N LEU A 747 -19.74 52.65 24.74
CA LEU A 747 -19.77 53.40 26.00
C LEU A 747 -20.21 52.49 27.15
N CYS A 748 -19.63 52.71 28.33
CA CYS A 748 -20.13 52.12 29.56
C CYS A 748 -21.37 52.89 30.03
N VAL A 749 -22.46 52.18 30.27
CA VAL A 749 -23.76 52.71 30.70
C VAL A 749 -24.26 51.95 31.93
N SER A 750 -25.12 52.57 32.73
CA SER A 750 -25.67 51.95 33.95
C SER A 750 -26.80 50.97 33.65
N SER A 751 -27.60 51.25 32.61
CA SER A 751 -28.71 50.39 32.18
C SER A 751 -29.01 50.51 30.68
N CYS A 752 -29.40 49.38 30.08
CA CYS A 752 -29.80 49.31 28.67
C CYS A 752 -31.23 49.88 28.46
N PRO A 753 -31.50 50.56 27.34
CA PRO A 753 -32.83 51.09 27.02
C PRO A 753 -33.78 49.95 26.67
N ARG A 754 -34.79 49.69 27.51
CA ARG A 754 -35.77 48.59 27.29
C ARG A 754 -36.89 48.96 26.31
N GLU A 755 -37.08 50.24 26.06
CA GLU A 755 -38.08 50.81 25.15
C GLU A 755 -37.36 51.52 24.00
N GLN A 756 -38.05 51.67 22.87
CA GLN A 756 -37.51 52.35 21.70
C GLN A 756 -37.46 53.87 21.92
N LEU A 757 -36.32 54.50 21.68
CA LEU A 757 -36.14 55.96 21.82
C LEU A 757 -36.06 56.59 20.43
N ASN A 758 -37.03 57.41 20.05
CA ASN A 758 -37.16 57.93 18.69
C ASN A 758 -36.50 59.30 18.51
N ASN A 759 -36.41 60.11 19.57
CA ASN A 759 -35.96 61.51 19.49
C ASN A 759 -34.88 61.83 20.54
N ARG A 760 -33.98 62.81 20.29
CA ARG A 760 -32.90 63.18 21.24
C ARG A 760 -33.40 63.66 22.60
N LYS A 761 -34.59 64.26 22.65
CA LYS A 761 -35.25 64.66 23.90
C LYS A 761 -35.61 63.46 24.77
N GLU A 762 -35.91 62.31 24.16
CA GLU A 762 -36.17 61.05 24.87
C GLU A 762 -34.88 60.42 25.38
N VAL A 763 -33.78 60.52 24.62
CA VAL A 763 -32.43 60.12 25.05
C VAL A 763 -31.96 60.95 26.25
N GLN A 764 -32.17 62.27 26.23
CA GLN A 764 -31.86 63.15 27.37
C GLN A 764 -32.67 62.77 28.62
N ARG A 765 -33.99 62.59 28.48
CA ARG A 765 -34.85 62.14 29.60
C ARG A 765 -34.45 60.78 30.15
N PHE A 766 -34.04 59.86 29.29
CA PHE A 766 -33.56 58.54 29.70
C PHE A 766 -32.28 58.66 30.54
N ALA A 767 -31.34 59.53 30.13
CA ALA A 767 -30.11 59.79 30.88
C ALA A 767 -30.38 60.42 32.25
N GLU A 768 -31.27 61.42 32.32
CA GLU A 768 -31.64 62.11 33.56
C GLU A 768 -32.43 61.22 34.53
N ARG A 769 -33.32 60.35 34.00
CA ARG A 769 -34.18 59.48 34.82
C ARG A 769 -33.48 58.23 35.33
N ASN A 770 -32.70 57.56 34.48
CA ASN A 770 -32.06 56.27 34.79
C ASN A 770 -30.57 56.40 35.12
N GLY A 771 -30.01 57.62 35.10
CA GLY A 771 -28.57 57.86 35.29
C GLY A 771 -27.70 57.23 34.20
N SER A 772 -28.26 56.91 33.04
CA SER A 772 -27.63 56.14 31.97
C SER A 772 -27.35 57.03 30.76
N TYR A 773 -26.14 57.58 30.69
CA TYR A 773 -25.72 58.51 29.64
C TYR A 773 -25.38 57.76 28.36
N LEU A 774 -26.18 57.94 27.31
CA LEU A 774 -26.01 57.24 26.03
C LEU A 774 -25.12 57.99 25.02
N CYS A 775 -24.61 59.18 25.35
CA CYS A 775 -23.67 59.95 24.52
C CYS A 775 -22.25 59.94 25.08
N VAL A 776 -21.25 60.31 24.27
CA VAL A 776 -19.82 60.35 24.64
C VAL A 776 -19.58 61.19 25.91
N TYR A 777 -18.66 60.74 26.77
CA TYR A 777 -18.43 61.31 28.11
C TYR A 777 -18.02 62.79 28.16
N SER A 778 -17.58 63.38 27.04
CA SER A 778 -17.24 64.80 26.92
C SER A 778 -18.46 65.72 26.81
N LEU A 779 -19.67 65.18 26.67
CA LEU A 779 -20.92 65.93 26.50
C LEU A 779 -21.84 65.74 27.72
N ASN A 780 -22.26 66.85 28.34
CA ASN A 780 -23.22 66.83 29.44
C ASN A 780 -24.67 66.62 28.95
N SER A 781 -25.54 66.02 29.78
CA SER A 781 -26.93 65.70 29.40
C SER A 781 -27.76 66.91 28.97
N SER A 782 -27.47 68.10 29.52
CA SER A 782 -28.12 69.37 29.17
C SER A 782 -27.81 69.86 27.74
N GLU A 783 -26.69 69.41 27.14
CA GLU A 783 -26.22 69.86 25.83
C GLU A 783 -26.65 68.93 24.68
N TYR A 784 -27.35 67.83 24.98
CA TYR A 784 -27.73 66.80 24.01
C TYR A 784 -28.63 67.33 22.87
N THR A 785 -29.37 68.42 23.13
CA THR A 785 -30.27 69.05 22.16
C THR A 785 -29.73 70.36 21.56
N LEU A 786 -28.68 70.94 22.16
CA LEU A 786 -28.14 72.26 21.82
C LEU A 786 -26.90 72.19 20.92
N ASN A 787 -26.11 71.11 20.99
CA ASN A 787 -24.86 70.99 20.25
C ASN A 787 -25.08 70.59 18.78
N ALA A 788 -24.52 71.35 17.83
CA ALA A 788 -24.60 71.08 16.39
C ALA A 788 -23.94 69.76 15.98
N HIS A 789 -22.91 69.32 16.69
CA HIS A 789 -22.20 68.05 16.45
C HIS A 789 -22.78 66.85 17.22
N ALA A 790 -23.92 67.02 17.91
CA ALA A 790 -24.54 65.92 18.66
C ALA A 790 -25.03 64.76 17.77
N ALA A 791 -25.04 64.89 16.43
CA ALA A 791 -25.30 63.76 15.53
C ALA A 791 -24.19 62.70 15.52
N GLU A 792 -22.95 63.11 15.81
CA GLU A 792 -21.77 62.22 15.79
C GLU A 792 -21.41 61.70 17.20
N LEU A 793 -21.82 62.43 18.25
CA LEU A 793 -21.46 62.15 19.65
C LEU A 793 -22.56 61.40 20.44
N CYS A 794 -23.74 61.23 19.86
CA CYS A 794 -24.92 60.58 20.47
C CYS A 794 -25.47 59.47 19.55
N PRO A 795 -26.32 58.56 20.06
CA PRO A 795 -26.71 57.36 19.30
C PRO A 795 -27.58 57.72 18.11
N MET A 796 -27.46 56.93 17.04
CA MET A 796 -28.31 57.07 15.86
C MET A 796 -29.76 56.73 16.23
N LEU A 797 -30.69 57.57 15.80
CA LEU A 797 -32.12 57.42 16.07
C LEU A 797 -32.83 56.70 14.92
N PRO A 798 -33.84 55.85 15.20
CA PRO A 798 -34.32 55.47 16.52
C PRO A 798 -33.42 54.43 17.22
N VAL A 799 -33.28 54.53 18.54
CA VAL A 799 -32.55 53.54 19.36
C VAL A 799 -33.45 52.33 19.62
N PRO A 800 -33.04 51.10 19.24
CA PRO A 800 -33.85 49.90 19.42
C PRO A 800 -33.92 49.45 20.90
N PRO A 801 -35.03 48.79 21.31
CA PRO A 801 -35.15 48.21 22.64
C PRO A 801 -34.08 47.12 22.83
N SER A 802 -33.34 47.19 23.93
CA SER A 802 -32.14 46.41 24.20
C SER A 802 -32.14 45.82 25.62
N LYS A 803 -31.60 44.61 25.77
CA LYS A 803 -31.45 43.91 27.07
C LYS A 803 -30.00 43.47 27.27
N SER A 804 -29.56 43.44 28.53
CA SER A 804 -28.22 42.95 28.85
C SER A 804 -28.10 41.44 28.63
N PHE A 805 -27.00 41.02 28.00
CA PHE A 805 -26.68 39.60 27.84
C PHE A 805 -26.20 38.99 29.16
N PRO A 806 -26.77 37.86 29.64
CA PRO A 806 -26.49 37.31 30.97
C PRO A 806 -25.02 36.97 31.24
N LEU A 807 -24.24 36.67 30.19
CA LEU A 807 -22.84 36.24 30.30
C LEU A 807 -21.81 37.33 30.01
N PHE A 808 -22.17 38.44 29.32
CA PHE A 808 -21.17 39.42 28.83
C PHE A 808 -21.49 40.90 29.11
N ARG A 809 -22.58 41.23 29.83
CA ARG A 809 -22.95 42.62 30.21
C ARG A 809 -22.91 43.64 29.06
N ARG A 810 -23.46 43.24 27.91
CA ARG A 810 -23.60 44.10 26.72
C ARG A 810 -25.07 44.33 26.46
N CYS A 811 -25.44 45.55 26.11
CA CYS A 811 -26.77 45.89 25.64
C CYS A 811 -26.95 45.35 24.22
N ILE A 812 -27.81 44.34 24.08
CA ILE A 812 -28.12 43.71 22.80
C ILE A 812 -29.55 44.08 22.39
N PRO A 813 -29.77 44.55 21.15
CA PRO A 813 -31.11 44.83 20.63
C PRO A 813 -31.98 43.57 20.61
N GLN A 814 -33.26 43.71 20.94
CA GLN A 814 -34.22 42.59 20.98
C GLN A 814 -34.76 42.20 19.61
N THR A 815 -34.53 43.03 18.58
CA THR A 815 -34.99 42.75 17.21
C THR A 815 -34.04 41.77 16.50
N PRO A 816 -34.55 40.66 15.93
CA PRO A 816 -33.73 39.64 15.26
C PRO A 816 -32.89 40.20 14.11
N GLU A 817 -33.39 41.17 13.34
CA GLU A 817 -32.67 41.78 12.22
C GLU A 817 -31.42 42.53 12.72
N CYS A 818 -31.53 43.23 13.85
CA CYS A 818 -30.46 44.06 14.39
C CYS A 818 -29.41 43.25 15.15
N TYR A 819 -29.82 42.22 15.90
CA TYR A 819 -28.88 41.30 16.56
C TYR A 819 -28.02 40.50 15.56
N SER A 820 -28.60 40.12 14.41
CA SER A 820 -27.88 39.36 13.37
C SER A 820 -26.61 40.06 12.87
N GLN A 821 -26.55 41.40 12.93
CA GLN A 821 -25.39 42.20 12.53
C GLN A 821 -24.23 42.19 13.54
N PHE A 822 -24.47 41.77 14.80
CA PHE A 822 -23.42 41.63 15.82
C PHE A 822 -22.65 40.30 15.73
N VAL A 823 -23.27 39.29 15.13
CA VAL A 823 -22.73 37.92 15.02
C VAL A 823 -21.47 37.81 14.13
N PRO A 824 -21.27 38.56 13.01
CA PRO A 824 -20.04 38.54 12.23
C PRO A 824 -18.79 38.95 13.02
N VAL A 825 -18.97 39.82 14.02
CA VAL A 825 -17.90 40.34 14.89
C VAL A 825 -17.40 39.25 15.85
N LEU A 826 -18.25 38.30 16.22
CA LEU A 826 -17.89 37.19 17.11
C LEU A 826 -17.16 36.05 16.37
N ILE A 827 -17.25 35.98 15.03
CA ILE A 827 -17.05 34.73 14.27
C ILE A 827 -16.09 34.82 13.07
N ASN A 828 -15.64 35.99 12.63
CA ASN A 828 -14.77 36.13 11.45
C ASN A 828 -13.28 35.69 11.63
N VAL A 829 -13.03 34.64 12.42
CA VAL A 829 -11.90 33.71 12.20
C VAL A 829 -12.21 32.74 11.04
N VAL A 830 -13.48 32.60 10.64
CA VAL A 830 -13.92 31.75 9.52
C VAL A 830 -14.72 32.60 8.53
N ASN A 831 -14.20 32.76 7.31
CA ASN A 831 -14.81 33.57 6.25
C ASN A 831 -16.26 33.16 5.91
N GLU A 832 -17.06 34.18 5.61
CA GLU A 832 -18.26 34.20 4.76
C GLU A 832 -19.18 32.97 4.81
N MET A 833 -20.01 32.82 5.83
CA MET A 833 -21.15 31.90 5.76
C MET A 833 -22.36 32.44 6.55
N ASP A 834 -23.33 33.06 5.88
CA ASP A 834 -24.66 33.43 6.44
C ASP A 834 -25.39 32.24 7.11
N LEU A 835 -25.04 31.02 6.70
CA LEU A 835 -25.52 29.76 7.29
C LEU A 835 -25.17 29.65 8.79
N PHE A 836 -24.00 30.14 9.20
CA PHE A 836 -23.50 30.00 10.56
C PHE A 836 -24.32 30.83 11.57
N HIS A 837 -24.80 31.99 11.13
CA HIS A 837 -25.68 32.86 11.93
C HIS A 837 -27.03 32.20 12.21
N ARG A 838 -27.63 31.57 11.19
CA ARG A 838 -28.90 30.82 11.33
C ARG A 838 -28.74 29.60 12.24
N ILE A 839 -27.57 28.94 12.18
CA ILE A 839 -27.20 27.80 13.01
C ILE A 839 -27.14 28.16 14.49
N ILE A 840 -26.42 29.24 14.84
CA ILE A 840 -26.24 29.65 16.24
C ILE A 840 -27.56 30.10 16.85
N ALA A 841 -28.35 30.88 16.11
CA ALA A 841 -29.68 31.29 16.55
C ALA A 841 -30.57 30.06 16.83
N GLY A 842 -30.55 29.05 15.95
CA GLY A 842 -31.27 27.80 16.14
C GLY A 842 -30.83 26.99 17.37
N ILE A 843 -29.52 26.92 17.66
CA ILE A 843 -28.98 26.24 18.85
C ILE A 843 -29.40 26.98 20.13
N MET A 844 -29.35 28.31 20.13
CA MET A 844 -29.69 29.13 21.30
C MET A 844 -31.17 29.01 21.69
N THR A 845 -32.07 28.93 20.70
CA THR A 845 -33.50 28.74 20.92
C THR A 845 -33.85 27.33 21.41
N SER A 846 -33.07 26.31 21.01
CA SER A 846 -33.36 24.88 21.28
C SER A 846 -32.54 24.27 22.43
N LYS A 847 -31.76 25.07 23.17
CA LYS A 847 -30.80 24.61 24.18
C LYS A 847 -31.39 23.63 25.23
N ASP A 848 -32.60 23.90 25.72
CA ASP A 848 -33.20 23.12 26.80
C ASP A 848 -33.62 21.72 26.29
N SER A 849 -34.13 21.67 25.05
CA SER A 849 -34.44 20.44 24.33
C SER A 849 -33.19 19.63 23.98
N ILE A 850 -32.10 20.28 23.57
CA ILE A 850 -30.81 19.62 23.30
C ILE A 850 -30.29 18.94 24.58
N ILE A 851 -30.30 19.65 25.72
CA ILE A 851 -29.83 19.09 27.00
C ILE A 851 -30.68 17.87 27.41
N GLY A 852 -32.00 17.95 27.27
CA GLY A 852 -32.90 16.82 27.53
C GLY A 852 -32.63 15.61 26.64
N LEU A 853 -32.37 15.80 25.35
CA LEU A 853 -32.04 14.73 24.41
C LEU A 853 -30.65 14.13 24.67
N CYS A 854 -29.68 14.94 25.10
CA CYS A 854 -28.37 14.47 25.54
C CYS A 854 -28.48 13.56 26.78
N ALA A 855 -29.34 13.89 27.74
CA ALA A 855 -29.63 13.02 28.88
C ALA A 855 -30.30 11.71 28.46
N LEU A 856 -31.25 11.77 27.51
CA LEU A 856 -31.91 10.59 26.95
C LEU A 856 -30.91 9.64 26.26
N ALA A 857 -29.89 10.17 25.56
CA ALA A 857 -28.83 9.36 24.95
C ALA A 857 -28.01 8.57 25.98
N VAL A 858 -27.74 9.16 27.15
CA VAL A 858 -27.06 8.47 28.26
C VAL A 858 -27.94 7.34 28.79
N VAL A 859 -29.24 7.58 28.98
CA VAL A 859 -30.20 6.56 29.43
C VAL A 859 -30.25 5.38 28.45
N PHE A 860 -30.40 5.63 27.14
CA PHE A 860 -30.39 4.54 26.15
C PHE A 860 -29.05 3.80 26.10
N SER A 861 -27.93 4.50 26.28
CA SER A 861 -26.61 3.85 26.34
C SER A 861 -26.47 2.92 27.56
N LEU A 862 -26.99 3.33 28.72
CA LEU A 862 -27.02 2.50 29.93
C LEU A 862 -27.95 1.29 29.78
N ILE A 863 -29.12 1.48 29.16
CA ILE A 863 -30.04 0.39 28.82
C ILE A 863 -29.35 -0.60 27.89
N MET A 864 -28.67 -0.13 26.85
CA MET A 864 -27.93 -0.99 25.92
C MET A 864 -26.83 -1.80 26.63
N VAL A 865 -26.08 -1.17 27.54
CA VAL A 865 -25.07 -1.84 28.37
C VAL A 865 -25.68 -2.91 29.29
N ALA A 866 -26.82 -2.61 29.93
CA ALA A 866 -27.53 -3.58 30.77
C ALA A 866 -28.05 -4.76 29.95
N ILE A 867 -28.60 -4.49 28.76
CA ILE A 867 -29.09 -5.50 27.84
C ILE A 867 -27.95 -6.47 27.42
N PHE A 868 -26.76 -5.95 27.09
CA PHE A 868 -25.58 -6.78 26.77
C PHE A 868 -25.11 -7.67 27.93
N ARG A 869 -25.40 -7.29 29.18
CA ARG A 869 -25.05 -8.06 30.38
C ARG A 869 -25.95 -9.28 30.58
N PHE A 870 -27.27 -9.13 30.47
CA PHE A 870 -28.20 -10.13 31.00
C PHE A 870 -28.66 -11.21 30.00
N ILE A 871 -28.53 -11.02 28.68
CA ILE A 871 -29.21 -11.91 27.69
C ILE A 871 -28.35 -12.27 26.46
N ALA A 872 -27.04 -12.51 26.57
CA ALA A 872 -26.13 -12.68 25.41
C ALA A 872 -26.61 -13.62 24.27
N VAL A 873 -27.38 -14.68 24.55
CA VAL A 873 -27.85 -15.67 23.55
C VAL A 873 -29.12 -15.26 22.80
N ILE A 874 -30.14 -14.75 23.51
CA ILE A 874 -31.42 -14.29 22.89
C ILE A 874 -31.28 -12.85 22.36
N LEU A 875 -30.32 -12.09 22.90
CA LEU A 875 -30.09 -10.68 22.62
C LEU A 875 -29.77 -10.39 21.16
N VAL A 876 -28.89 -11.15 20.52
CA VAL A 876 -28.48 -10.83 19.15
C VAL A 876 -29.68 -10.86 18.19
N HIS A 877 -30.61 -11.79 18.40
CA HIS A 877 -31.82 -11.90 17.59
C HIS A 877 -32.84 -10.80 17.92
N ILE A 878 -33.08 -10.49 19.20
CA ILE A 878 -33.98 -9.41 19.62
C ILE A 878 -33.42 -8.05 19.18
N LEU A 879 -32.13 -7.79 19.35
CA LEU A 879 -31.46 -6.55 18.97
C LEU A 879 -31.50 -6.33 17.46
N VAL A 880 -31.20 -7.36 16.67
CA VAL A 880 -31.33 -7.30 15.21
C VAL A 880 -32.77 -7.02 14.81
N ALA A 881 -33.76 -7.70 15.41
CA ALA A 881 -35.16 -7.47 15.13
C ALA A 881 -35.60 -6.04 15.49
N LEU A 882 -35.19 -5.54 16.65
CA LEU A 882 -35.55 -4.23 17.18
C LEU A 882 -34.90 -3.10 16.36
N VAL A 883 -33.64 -3.26 15.93
CA VAL A 883 -32.97 -2.28 15.05
C VAL A 883 -33.59 -2.28 13.66
N VAL A 884 -33.90 -3.45 13.09
CA VAL A 884 -34.56 -3.55 11.78
C VAL A 884 -35.95 -2.91 11.85
N PHE A 885 -36.75 -3.24 12.87
CA PHE A 885 -38.07 -2.66 13.09
C PHE A 885 -38.00 -1.14 13.32
N GLY A 886 -37.08 -0.69 14.17
CA GLY A 886 -36.87 0.73 14.46
C GLY A 886 -36.46 1.54 13.23
N LEU A 887 -35.59 1.00 12.38
CA LEU A 887 -35.17 1.65 11.13
C LEU A 887 -36.33 1.77 10.13
N PHE A 888 -37.12 0.71 9.95
CA PHE A 888 -38.30 0.76 9.09
C PHE A 888 -39.40 1.69 9.66
N PHE A 889 -39.58 1.71 10.98
CA PHE A 889 -40.52 2.60 11.66
C PHE A 889 -40.14 4.07 11.49
N VAL A 890 -38.89 4.44 11.78
CA VAL A 890 -38.38 5.82 11.62
C VAL A 890 -38.49 6.28 10.17
N SER A 891 -38.14 5.42 9.21
CA SER A 891 -38.30 5.70 7.78
C SER A 891 -39.76 5.95 7.42
N SER A 892 -40.68 5.14 7.92
CA SER A 892 -42.12 5.27 7.63
C SER A 892 -42.71 6.57 8.21
N VAL A 893 -42.31 6.94 9.44
CA VAL A 893 -42.73 8.20 10.08
C VAL A 893 -42.16 9.41 9.34
N LEU A 894 -40.92 9.36 8.87
CA LEU A 894 -40.32 10.45 8.07
C LEU A 894 -41.05 10.66 6.74
N TRP A 895 -41.43 9.58 6.05
CA TRP A 895 -42.24 9.67 4.83
C TRP A 895 -43.65 10.18 5.12
N TRP A 896 -44.25 9.81 6.25
CA TRP A 896 -45.54 10.33 6.69
C TRP A 896 -45.48 11.82 7.02
N LEU A 897 -44.47 12.28 7.77
CA LEU A 897 -44.24 13.70 8.06
C LEU A 897 -43.98 14.51 6.79
N TYR A 898 -43.26 13.95 5.80
CA TYR A 898 -43.06 14.60 4.51
C TYR A 898 -44.36 14.73 3.73
N TYR A 899 -45.16 13.66 3.72
CA TYR A 899 -46.46 13.66 3.06
C TYR A 899 -47.37 14.73 3.68
N ASP A 900 -47.54 14.71 5.00
CA ASP A 900 -48.35 15.66 5.77
C ASP A 900 -47.96 17.12 5.47
N HIS A 901 -46.65 17.41 5.49
CA HIS A 901 -46.11 18.74 5.24
C HIS A 901 -46.27 19.24 3.78
N VAL A 902 -46.35 18.33 2.80
CA VAL A 902 -46.58 18.67 1.38
C VAL A 902 -48.08 18.88 1.08
N THR A 903 -48.97 18.24 1.84
CA THR A 903 -50.43 18.37 1.66
C THR A 903 -51.08 19.55 2.39
N ASP A 904 -50.39 20.21 3.33
CA ASP A 904 -50.93 21.37 4.06
C ASP A 904 -50.83 22.66 3.21
N PRO A 905 -51.97 23.29 2.80
CA PRO A 905 -51.99 24.39 1.84
C PRO A 905 -51.61 25.76 2.41
N SER A 906 -51.19 25.85 3.67
CA SER A 906 -50.95 27.10 4.41
C SER A 906 -49.53 27.69 4.30
N ILE A 907 -48.64 27.09 3.47
CA ILE A 907 -47.20 27.39 3.47
C ILE A 907 -46.82 28.36 2.32
N GLU A 908 -46.79 29.67 2.62
CA GLU A 908 -46.33 30.73 1.69
C GLU A 908 -44.89 31.24 1.96
N LEU A 909 -44.20 30.79 3.02
CA LEU A 909 -42.90 31.34 3.42
C LEU A 909 -41.69 30.55 2.86
N GLU A 910 -40.73 31.26 2.25
CA GLU A 910 -39.56 30.68 1.55
C GLU A 910 -38.67 29.78 2.45
N SER A 911 -38.68 30.02 3.78
CA SER A 911 -37.95 29.20 4.77
C SER A 911 -38.56 27.82 5.02
N GLU A 912 -39.88 27.66 4.90
CA GLU A 912 -40.55 26.36 5.13
C GLU A 912 -40.36 25.41 3.93
N LYS A 913 -40.19 25.97 2.73
CA LYS A 913 -39.85 25.22 1.51
C LYS A 913 -38.42 24.65 1.51
N GLU A 914 -37.48 25.27 2.22
CA GLU A 914 -36.15 24.69 2.41
C GLU A 914 -36.18 23.52 3.41
N ASN A 915 -36.93 23.66 4.52
CA ASN A 915 -37.09 22.59 5.51
C ASN A 915 -37.74 21.33 4.93
N SER A 916 -38.71 21.45 4.00
CA SER A 916 -39.32 20.30 3.33
C SER A 916 -38.35 19.55 2.40
N LYS A 917 -37.43 20.27 1.72
CA LYS A 917 -36.35 19.65 0.93
C LYS A 917 -35.37 18.87 1.82
N PHE A 918 -35.03 19.41 2.98
CA PHE A 918 -34.17 18.70 3.94
C PHE A 918 -34.88 17.46 4.51
N LEU A 919 -36.16 17.57 4.86
CA LEU A 919 -36.95 16.44 5.35
C LEU A 919 -37.02 15.30 4.31
N LEU A 920 -37.21 15.63 3.02
CA LEU A 920 -37.14 14.66 1.92
C LEU A 920 -35.76 14.00 1.81
N ALA A 921 -34.69 14.80 1.89
CA ALA A 921 -33.32 14.27 1.85
C ALA A 921 -33.03 13.32 3.03
N PHE A 922 -33.56 13.62 4.23
CA PHE A 922 -33.48 12.73 5.39
C PHE A 922 -34.30 11.44 5.22
N ALA A 923 -35.50 11.50 4.64
CA ALA A 923 -36.31 10.31 4.36
C ALA A 923 -35.65 9.38 3.32
N VAL A 924 -35.05 9.95 2.26
CA VAL A 924 -34.28 9.17 1.27
C VAL A 924 -32.97 8.65 1.86
N GLY A 925 -32.27 9.45 2.67
CA GLY A 925 -31.03 9.02 3.33
C GLY A 925 -31.26 7.86 4.31
N THR A 926 -32.29 7.95 5.16
CA THR A 926 -32.60 6.92 6.15
C THR A 926 -33.11 5.63 5.51
N THR A 927 -33.89 5.68 4.41
CA THR A 927 -34.28 4.48 3.64
C THR A 927 -33.07 3.75 3.05
N VAL A 928 -32.14 4.46 2.40
CA VAL A 928 -30.93 3.86 1.82
C VAL A 928 -30.05 3.23 2.91
N ILE A 929 -29.83 3.92 4.03
CA ILE A 929 -29.06 3.39 5.16
C ILE A 929 -29.74 2.15 5.74
N SER A 930 -31.08 2.15 5.87
CA SER A 930 -31.85 1.01 6.39
C SER A 930 -31.71 -0.23 5.49
N ILE A 931 -31.74 -0.06 4.15
CA ILE A 931 -31.54 -1.15 3.19
C ILE A 931 -30.11 -1.70 3.29
N ILE A 932 -29.09 -0.84 3.38
CA ILE A 932 -27.69 -1.26 3.52
C ILE A 932 -27.49 -2.06 4.80
N ILE A 933 -27.99 -1.55 5.94
CA ILE A 933 -27.89 -2.24 7.23
C ILE A 933 -28.63 -3.58 7.21
N PHE A 934 -29.82 -3.64 6.60
CA PHE A 934 -30.58 -4.87 6.45
C PHE A 934 -29.86 -5.92 5.61
N VAL A 935 -29.25 -5.53 4.47
CA VAL A 935 -28.44 -6.43 3.63
C VAL A 935 -27.20 -6.92 4.39
N LEU A 936 -26.51 -6.04 5.12
CA LEU A 936 -25.36 -6.43 5.95
C LEU A 936 -25.76 -7.45 7.02
N ILE A 937 -26.89 -7.25 7.70
CA ILE A 937 -27.45 -8.19 8.68
C ILE A 937 -27.75 -9.55 8.02
N LEU A 938 -28.36 -9.57 6.82
CA LEU A 938 -28.66 -10.82 6.10
C LEU A 938 -27.41 -11.59 5.69
N VAL A 939 -26.35 -10.89 5.28
CA VAL A 939 -25.06 -11.51 4.92
C VAL A 939 -24.38 -12.09 6.15
N MET A 940 -24.42 -11.38 7.29
CA MET A 940 -23.71 -11.75 8.51
C MET A 940 -24.45 -12.81 9.35
N ARG A 941 -25.72 -13.13 9.02
CA ARG A 941 -26.60 -14.03 9.77
C ARG A 941 -26.00 -15.41 10.11
N ARG A 942 -25.20 -15.99 9.20
CA ARG A 942 -24.62 -17.32 9.38
C ARG A 942 -23.54 -17.35 10.46
N ARG A 943 -22.87 -16.22 10.71
CA ARG A 943 -21.77 -16.09 11.68
C ARG A 943 -22.22 -15.57 13.05
N LEU A 944 -23.46 -15.10 13.18
CA LEU A 944 -24.02 -14.61 14.44
C LEU A 944 -24.06 -15.71 15.53
N LYS A 945 -24.34 -16.97 15.15
CA LYS A 945 -24.34 -18.13 16.08
C LYS A 945 -22.97 -18.43 16.69
N LEU A 946 -21.89 -18.09 15.99
CA LEU A 946 -20.53 -18.27 16.47
C LEU A 946 -20.20 -17.16 17.50
N MET A 947 -20.56 -15.91 17.19
CA MET A 947 -20.29 -14.76 18.07
C MET A 947 -21.07 -14.74 19.39
N THR A 948 -22.25 -15.37 19.46
CA THR A 948 -23.04 -15.44 20.70
C THR A 948 -22.26 -16.12 21.83
N GLU A 949 -21.40 -17.08 21.53
CA GLU A 949 -20.58 -17.78 22.54
C GLU A 949 -19.45 -16.88 23.07
N LEU A 950 -18.79 -16.14 22.18
CA LEU A 950 -17.77 -15.17 22.53
C LEU A 950 -18.30 -14.03 23.42
N PHE A 951 -19.46 -13.47 23.07
CA PHE A 951 -20.10 -12.42 23.86
C PHE A 951 -20.59 -12.94 25.21
N ARG A 952 -20.92 -14.24 25.33
CA ARG A 952 -21.24 -14.87 26.61
C ARG A 952 -20.04 -14.80 27.56
N VAL A 953 -18.86 -15.23 27.11
CA VAL A 953 -17.61 -15.20 27.89
C VAL A 953 -17.21 -13.77 28.26
N ALA A 954 -17.35 -12.82 27.34
CA ALA A 954 -17.10 -11.41 27.64
C ALA A 954 -18.08 -10.84 28.69
N SER A 955 -19.35 -11.22 28.63
CA SER A 955 -20.37 -10.81 29.61
C SER A 955 -20.14 -11.43 30.99
N GLU A 956 -19.69 -12.69 31.06
CA GLU A 956 -19.29 -13.35 32.32
C GLU A 956 -18.11 -12.61 32.97
N THR A 957 -17.11 -12.20 32.18
CA THR A 957 -15.95 -11.41 32.66
C THR A 957 -16.37 -10.03 33.19
N ILE A 958 -17.27 -9.34 32.48
CA ILE A 958 -17.81 -8.04 32.92
C ILE A 958 -18.67 -8.19 34.18
N SER A 959 -19.38 -9.31 34.31
CA SER A 959 -20.21 -9.60 35.48
C SER A 959 -19.37 -9.88 36.73
N ALA A 960 -18.16 -10.41 36.57
CA ALA A 960 -17.18 -10.57 37.65
C ALA A 960 -16.56 -9.24 38.13
N VAL A 961 -16.55 -8.19 37.27
CA VAL A 961 -16.00 -6.86 37.58
C VAL A 961 -17.02 -5.75 37.29
N PRO A 962 -18.10 -5.62 38.08
CA PRO A 962 -19.23 -4.74 37.76
C PRO A 962 -18.87 -3.24 37.73
N LEU A 963 -17.85 -2.82 38.48
CA LEU A 963 -17.35 -1.44 38.48
C LEU A 963 -16.75 -1.02 37.12
N LEU A 964 -16.47 -1.96 36.21
CA LEU A 964 -15.92 -1.69 34.89
C LEU A 964 -16.87 -0.86 34.02
N LEU A 965 -18.17 -1.00 34.24
CA LEU A 965 -19.21 -0.27 33.51
C LEU A 965 -19.36 1.20 33.95
N LEU A 966 -18.85 1.55 35.14
CA LEU A 966 -18.82 2.94 35.61
C LEU A 966 -17.57 3.70 35.13
N GLN A 967 -16.56 3.00 34.62
CA GLN A 967 -15.31 3.61 34.15
C GLN A 967 -15.51 4.67 33.04
N PRO A 968 -16.41 4.49 32.05
CA PRO A 968 -16.69 5.53 31.04
C PRO A 968 -17.32 6.80 31.64
N VAL A 969 -18.11 6.67 32.71
CA VAL A 969 -18.76 7.82 33.37
C VAL A 969 -17.71 8.74 33.96
N TRP A 970 -16.74 8.17 34.68
CA TRP A 970 -15.62 8.93 35.25
C TRP A 970 -14.75 9.58 34.17
N THR A 971 -14.44 8.84 33.10
CA THR A 971 -13.67 9.37 31.97
C THR A 971 -14.40 10.53 31.29
N PHE A 972 -15.72 10.41 31.14
CA PHE A 972 -16.56 11.45 30.54
C PHE A 972 -16.63 12.71 31.40
N ILE A 973 -16.76 12.57 32.72
CA ILE A 973 -16.72 13.70 33.67
C ILE A 973 -15.36 14.42 33.58
N ILE A 974 -14.25 13.68 33.57
CA ILE A 974 -12.90 14.25 33.45
C ILE A 974 -12.73 14.97 32.11
N LEU A 975 -13.23 14.41 31.02
CA LEU A 975 -13.23 15.07 29.71
C LEU A 975 -14.08 16.35 29.75
N ILE A 976 -15.29 16.36 30.30
CA ILE A 976 -16.09 17.60 30.41
C ILE A 976 -15.33 18.70 31.15
N PHE A 977 -14.73 18.39 32.30
CA PHE A 977 -13.94 19.36 33.05
C PHE A 977 -12.73 19.85 32.25
N PHE A 978 -12.03 18.95 31.57
CA PHE A 978 -10.90 19.31 30.71
C PHE A 978 -11.32 20.21 29.54
N TRP A 979 -12.44 19.91 28.87
CA TRP A 979 -12.93 20.72 27.75
C TRP A 979 -13.38 22.11 28.22
N ALA A 980 -14.07 22.19 29.37
CA ALA A 980 -14.44 23.47 29.98
C ALA A 980 -13.20 24.31 30.33
N TYR A 981 -12.19 23.68 30.93
CA TYR A 981 -10.90 24.30 31.22
C TYR A 981 -10.18 24.76 29.95
N TRP A 982 -10.12 23.93 28.91
CA TRP A 982 -9.46 24.23 27.65
C TRP A 982 -10.11 25.42 26.93
N VAL A 983 -11.44 25.49 26.92
CA VAL A 983 -12.21 26.63 26.39
C VAL A 983 -11.93 27.90 27.18
N ALA A 984 -11.86 27.83 28.51
CA ALA A 984 -11.52 28.99 29.34
C ALA A 984 -10.10 29.54 29.03
N VAL A 985 -9.12 28.65 28.81
CA VAL A 985 -7.76 29.03 28.40
C VAL A 985 -7.74 29.62 26.98
N LEU A 986 -8.48 29.03 26.03
CA LEU A 986 -8.59 29.55 24.66
C LEU A 986 -9.18 30.96 24.65
N LEU A 987 -10.27 31.19 25.39
CA LEU A 987 -10.91 32.50 25.51
C LEU A 987 -9.96 33.53 26.14
N SER A 988 -9.21 33.15 27.18
CA SER A 988 -8.24 34.03 27.84
C SER A 988 -7.07 34.39 26.89
N LEU A 989 -6.55 33.41 26.13
CA LEU A 989 -5.50 33.62 25.12
C LEU A 989 -5.97 34.55 23.98
N GLY A 990 -7.24 34.44 23.57
CA GLY A 990 -7.85 35.31 22.57
C GLY A 990 -7.98 36.78 23.00
N THR A 991 -7.94 37.06 24.31
CA THR A 991 -7.97 38.42 24.85
C THR A 991 -6.58 39.03 25.08
N ALA A 992 -5.49 38.26 24.94
CA ALA A 992 -4.14 38.74 25.21
C ALA A 992 -3.67 39.77 24.15
N GLY A 993 -3.19 40.93 24.60
CA GLY A 993 -2.72 42.00 23.71
C GLY A 993 -2.47 43.33 24.43
N THR A 994 -1.61 44.16 23.87
CA THR A 994 -1.23 45.47 24.46
C THR A 994 -2.10 46.60 23.93
N ALA A 995 -2.48 47.53 24.82
CA ALA A 995 -3.27 48.71 24.49
C ALA A 995 -2.42 49.79 23.80
N TYR A 996 -2.95 50.40 22.74
CA TYR A 996 -2.38 51.59 22.10
C TYR A 996 -3.47 52.60 21.77
N ALA A 997 -3.16 53.89 21.93
CA ALA A 997 -4.04 54.97 21.54
C ALA A 997 -3.92 55.25 20.03
N THR A 998 -5.05 55.52 19.39
CA THR A 998 -5.14 55.96 17.99
C THR A 998 -5.20 57.48 17.90
N ASN A 999 -4.97 58.04 16.71
CA ASN A 999 -4.92 59.49 16.46
C ASN A 999 -6.22 60.24 16.84
N GLY A 1000 -7.34 59.53 17.07
CA GLY A 1000 -8.63 60.08 17.54
C GLY A 1000 -8.91 59.90 19.04
N GLY A 1001 -7.94 59.47 19.84
CA GLY A 1001 -8.11 59.26 21.29
C GLY A 1001 -8.79 57.95 21.70
N HIS A 1002 -9.14 57.08 20.73
CA HIS A 1002 -9.67 55.73 20.98
C HIS A 1002 -8.56 54.73 21.30
N VAL A 1003 -8.88 53.71 22.09
CA VAL A 1003 -7.93 52.66 22.49
C VAL A 1003 -8.18 51.38 21.70
N GLU A 1004 -7.12 50.84 21.12
CA GLU A 1004 -7.14 49.57 20.42
C GLU A 1004 -6.16 48.58 21.05
N TYR A 1005 -6.48 47.29 20.98
CA TYR A 1005 -5.61 46.21 21.48
C TYR A 1005 -5.00 45.45 20.31
N LYS A 1006 -3.67 45.41 20.24
CA LYS A 1006 -2.94 44.67 19.19
C LYS A 1006 -2.46 43.33 19.77
N PRO A 1007 -2.82 42.19 19.15
CA PRO A 1007 -2.28 40.91 19.57
C PRO A 1007 -0.78 40.85 19.24
N LEU A 1008 0.03 40.31 20.16
CA LEU A 1008 1.45 40.08 19.92
C LEU A 1008 1.64 38.94 18.90
N SER A 1009 2.66 39.03 18.05
CA SER A 1009 2.96 38.02 17.02
C SER A 1009 3.16 36.60 17.57
N ALA A 1010 3.57 36.45 18.83
CA ALA A 1010 3.75 35.18 19.51
C ALA A 1010 2.43 34.37 19.69
N ILE A 1011 1.28 35.06 19.83
CA ILE A 1011 -0.03 34.42 20.04
C ILE A 1011 -0.45 33.56 18.83
N ARG A 1012 -0.01 33.94 17.63
CA ARG A 1012 -0.32 33.21 16.38
C ARG A 1012 0.28 31.80 16.35
N TYR A 1013 1.42 31.58 16.99
CA TYR A 1013 2.03 30.25 17.09
C TYR A 1013 1.41 29.42 18.22
N MET A 1014 1.02 30.05 19.33
CA MET A 1014 0.41 29.38 20.49
C MET A 1014 -0.93 28.71 20.16
N TRP A 1015 -1.70 29.23 19.19
CA TRP A 1015 -2.98 28.63 18.77
C TRP A 1015 -2.85 27.19 18.26
N TRP A 1016 -1.84 26.91 17.43
CA TRP A 1016 -1.60 25.55 16.91
C TRP A 1016 -1.14 24.59 18.00
N TYR A 1017 -0.35 25.07 18.97
CA TYR A 1017 0.04 24.29 20.14
C TYR A 1017 -1.14 23.98 21.07
N HIS A 1018 -2.04 24.94 21.30
CA HIS A 1018 -3.25 24.74 22.11
C HIS A 1018 -4.20 23.73 21.47
N LEU A 1019 -4.34 23.76 20.13
CA LEU A 1019 -5.11 22.78 19.36
C LEU A 1019 -4.46 21.38 19.38
N PHE A 1020 -3.15 21.29 19.22
CA PHE A 1020 -2.42 20.02 19.35
C PHE A 1020 -2.57 19.45 20.77
N GLY A 1021 -2.46 20.31 21.78
CA GLY A 1021 -2.66 19.99 23.19
C GLY A 1021 -4.05 19.43 23.47
N LEU A 1022 -5.11 19.97 22.84
CA LEU A 1022 -6.49 19.43 22.95
C LEU A 1022 -6.57 17.96 22.54
N ILE A 1023 -6.01 17.64 21.37
CA ILE A 1023 -6.07 16.30 20.80
C ILE A 1023 -5.23 15.33 21.65
N TRP A 1024 -4.00 15.73 21.98
CA TRP A 1024 -3.10 14.86 22.75
C TRP A 1024 -3.62 14.56 24.16
N THR A 1025 -4.06 15.57 24.90
CA THR A 1025 -4.60 15.38 26.26
C THR A 1025 -5.90 14.58 26.27
N SER A 1026 -6.77 14.76 25.28
CA SER A 1026 -7.97 13.92 25.12
C SER A 1026 -7.60 12.46 24.86
N GLU A 1027 -6.62 12.20 23.99
CA GLU A 1027 -6.10 10.85 23.73
C GLU A 1027 -5.39 10.25 24.95
N PHE A 1028 -4.69 11.06 25.73
CA PHE A 1028 -4.07 10.64 26.98
C PHE A 1028 -5.10 10.17 28.01
N ILE A 1029 -6.17 10.95 28.23
CA ILE A 1029 -7.27 10.58 29.13
C ILE A 1029 -7.92 9.25 28.69
N LEU A 1030 -8.14 9.06 27.39
CA LEU A 1030 -8.66 7.82 26.83
C LEU A 1030 -7.66 6.65 26.90
N ALA A 1031 -6.35 6.91 26.85
CA ALA A 1031 -5.32 5.89 27.02
C ALA A 1031 -5.21 5.43 28.49
N CYS A 1032 -5.36 6.35 29.45
CA CYS A 1032 -5.50 6.03 30.87
C CYS A 1032 -6.70 5.11 31.12
N GLN A 1033 -7.86 5.41 30.50
CA GLN A 1033 -9.03 4.53 30.55
C GLN A 1033 -8.72 3.12 30.02
N GLN A 1034 -8.03 3.01 28.88
CA GLN A 1034 -7.68 1.73 28.27
C GLN A 1034 -6.73 0.90 29.16
N MET A 1035 -5.77 1.55 29.82
CA MET A 1035 -4.85 0.89 30.76
C MET A 1035 -5.60 0.35 31.99
N ILE A 1036 -6.51 1.14 32.57
CA ILE A 1036 -7.31 0.73 33.74
C ILE A 1036 -8.21 -0.48 33.40
N ILE A 1037 -8.87 -0.46 32.24
CA ILE A 1037 -9.70 -1.58 31.76
C ILE A 1037 -8.83 -2.83 31.53
N SER A 1038 -7.66 -2.66 30.92
CA SER A 1038 -6.73 -3.76 30.64
C SER A 1038 -6.25 -4.43 31.93
N GLY A 1039 -5.82 -3.65 32.92
CA GLY A 1039 -5.38 -4.19 34.22
C GLY A 1039 -6.49 -4.98 34.91
N ALA A 1040 -7.71 -4.45 34.95
CA ALA A 1040 -8.83 -5.11 35.61
C ALA A 1040 -9.23 -6.43 34.93
N VAL A 1041 -9.24 -6.49 33.59
CA VAL A 1041 -9.58 -7.70 32.82
C VAL A 1041 -8.46 -8.74 32.91
N VAL A 1042 -7.19 -8.33 32.82
CA VAL A 1042 -6.03 -9.25 32.94
C VAL A 1042 -5.99 -9.91 34.31
N SER A 1043 -6.18 -9.14 35.39
CA SER A 1043 -6.24 -9.68 36.75
C SER A 1043 -7.41 -10.65 36.96
N CYS A 1044 -8.51 -10.50 36.22
CA CYS A 1044 -9.66 -11.41 36.27
C CYS A 1044 -9.43 -12.68 35.41
N TYR A 1045 -8.87 -12.52 34.21
CA TYR A 1045 -8.63 -13.62 33.27
C TYR A 1045 -7.62 -14.63 33.84
N PHE A 1046 -6.47 -14.15 34.32
CA PHE A 1046 -5.39 -14.99 34.86
C PHE A 1046 -5.59 -15.39 36.34
N ASN A 1047 -6.74 -15.07 36.94
CA ASN A 1047 -7.08 -15.59 38.27
C ASN A 1047 -7.47 -17.08 38.17
N ARG A 1048 -6.73 -17.94 38.89
CA ARG A 1048 -6.97 -19.38 38.95
C ARG A 1048 -8.24 -19.74 39.73
N ASP A 1049 -8.59 -18.96 40.76
CA ASP A 1049 -9.80 -19.20 41.55
C ASP A 1049 -10.96 -18.34 41.02
N LYS A 1050 -11.77 -18.93 40.13
CA LYS A 1050 -12.93 -18.26 39.52
C LYS A 1050 -14.06 -17.96 40.53
N ASN A 1051 -14.07 -18.62 41.69
CA ASN A 1051 -15.10 -18.45 42.71
C ASN A 1051 -14.80 -17.29 43.68
N ASN A 1052 -13.56 -16.77 43.69
CA ASN A 1052 -13.15 -15.65 44.52
C ASN A 1052 -12.49 -14.55 43.66
N PRO A 1053 -13.27 -13.71 42.97
CA PRO A 1053 -12.74 -12.67 42.11
C PRO A 1053 -12.06 -11.55 42.92
N PRO A 1054 -10.99 -10.92 42.39
CA PRO A 1054 -10.31 -9.82 43.06
C PRO A 1054 -11.26 -8.65 43.37
N SER A 1055 -11.41 -8.31 44.65
CA SER A 1055 -12.44 -7.37 45.15
C SER A 1055 -12.22 -5.91 44.73
N HIS A 1056 -10.99 -5.52 44.37
CA HIS A 1056 -10.61 -4.14 44.04
C HIS A 1056 -9.76 -4.00 42.76
N SER A 1057 -10.01 -4.80 41.72
CA SER A 1057 -9.18 -4.80 40.49
C SER A 1057 -9.06 -3.44 39.80
N ILE A 1058 -10.13 -2.64 39.78
CA ILE A 1058 -10.10 -1.30 39.18
C ILE A 1058 -9.29 -0.34 40.03
N LEU A 1059 -9.45 -0.38 41.36
CA LEU A 1059 -8.73 0.50 42.27
C LEU A 1059 -7.22 0.19 42.25
N SER A 1060 -6.86 -1.09 42.21
CA SER A 1060 -5.49 -1.56 42.01
C SER A 1060 -4.93 -1.13 40.65
N SER A 1061 -5.71 -1.25 39.57
CA SER A 1061 -5.28 -0.81 38.23
C SER A 1061 -5.08 0.71 38.14
N ILE A 1062 -5.91 1.50 38.83
CA ILE A 1062 -5.76 2.96 38.94
C ILE A 1062 -4.47 3.30 39.70
N SER A 1063 -4.21 2.63 40.82
CA SER A 1063 -2.99 2.80 41.62
C SER A 1063 -1.73 2.46 40.81
N ASN A 1064 -1.75 1.35 40.07
CA ASN A 1064 -0.62 0.93 39.24
C ASN A 1064 -0.38 1.88 38.06
N LEU A 1065 -1.45 2.40 37.45
CA LEU A 1065 -1.34 3.45 36.45
C LEU A 1065 -0.65 4.70 37.02
N SER A 1066 -1.09 5.19 38.19
CA SER A 1066 -0.54 6.42 38.77
C SER A 1066 0.90 6.26 39.24
N ASN A 1067 1.26 5.10 39.78
CA ASN A 1067 2.58 4.90 40.41
C ASN A 1067 3.65 4.45 39.41
N TYR A 1068 3.29 3.68 38.37
CA TYR A 1068 4.27 3.00 37.52
C TYR A 1068 4.14 3.30 36.01
N HIS A 1069 2.94 3.54 35.48
CA HIS A 1069 2.74 3.53 34.02
C HIS A 1069 2.30 4.87 33.40
N LEU A 1070 2.11 5.93 34.20
CA LEU A 1070 1.64 7.23 33.72
C LEU A 1070 2.53 7.81 32.61
N GLY A 1071 3.86 7.69 32.76
CA GLY A 1071 4.84 8.15 31.77
C GLY A 1071 4.78 7.38 30.44
N THR A 1072 4.64 6.06 30.51
CA THR A 1072 4.54 5.18 29.33
C THR A 1072 3.24 5.43 28.57
N VAL A 1073 2.13 5.65 29.30
CA VAL A 1073 0.82 6.01 28.72
C VAL A 1073 0.87 7.39 28.07
N ALA A 1074 1.51 8.38 28.68
CA ALA A 1074 1.68 9.72 28.12
C ALA A 1074 2.54 9.71 26.84
N LYS A 1075 3.64 8.96 26.84
CA LYS A 1075 4.50 8.78 25.67
C LYS A 1075 3.76 8.05 24.53
N GLY A 1076 3.01 7.00 24.86
CA GLY A 1076 2.21 6.25 23.89
C GLY A 1076 1.12 7.12 23.25
N SER A 1077 0.38 7.90 24.04
CA SER A 1077 -0.68 8.78 23.52
C SER A 1077 -0.12 9.92 22.64
N LEU A 1078 1.09 10.41 22.93
CA LEU A 1078 1.79 11.40 22.11
C LEU A 1078 2.17 10.83 20.74
N ILE A 1079 2.75 9.63 20.71
CA ILE A 1079 3.12 8.93 19.46
C ILE A 1079 1.87 8.70 18.61
N ILE A 1080 0.77 8.25 19.23
CA ILE A 1080 -0.51 8.07 18.54
C ILE A 1080 -1.00 9.39 17.95
N THR A 1081 -0.93 10.48 18.72
CA THR A 1081 -1.38 11.81 18.26
C THR A 1081 -0.54 12.33 17.09
N LEU A 1082 0.79 12.20 17.15
CA LEU A 1082 1.71 12.61 16.08
C LEU A 1082 1.51 11.81 14.78
N VAL A 1083 1.23 10.52 14.88
CA VAL A 1083 0.97 9.65 13.72
C VAL A 1083 -0.45 9.85 13.18
N ARG A 1084 -1.41 10.30 14.01
CA ARG A 1084 -2.81 10.53 13.64
C ARG A 1084 -3.03 11.83 12.85
N ILE A 1085 -2.09 12.76 12.84
CA ILE A 1085 -2.21 14.01 12.06
C ILE A 1085 -1.93 13.79 10.56
N PRO A 1086 -0.93 12.98 10.13
CA PRO A 1086 -0.75 12.57 8.73
C PRO A 1086 -1.77 11.53 8.19
N ARG A 1087 -2.72 11.06 9.03
CA ARG A 1087 -3.49 9.81 8.80
C ARG A 1087 -4.51 9.80 7.67
N VAL A 1088 -4.65 10.84 6.86
CA VAL A 1088 -5.46 10.75 5.62
C VAL A 1088 -4.74 9.95 4.53
N ILE A 1089 -3.40 9.88 4.58
CA ILE A 1089 -2.59 9.09 3.64
C ILE A 1089 -2.23 7.71 4.23
N LEU A 1090 -2.22 7.61 5.57
CA LEU A 1090 -1.80 6.41 6.31
C LEU A 1090 -2.94 5.42 6.60
N THR A 1091 -4.17 5.67 6.15
CA THR A 1091 -5.33 4.80 6.42
C THR A 1091 -5.16 3.39 5.82
N TYR A 1092 -4.28 3.24 4.83
CA TYR A 1092 -3.86 1.94 4.28
C TYR A 1092 -2.85 1.19 5.17
N ILE A 1093 -2.07 1.90 5.98
CA ILE A 1093 -1.13 1.31 6.97
C ILE A 1093 -1.84 1.07 8.31
N HIS A 1094 -2.89 1.85 8.60
CA HIS A 1094 -3.66 1.78 9.84
C HIS A 1094 -4.36 0.41 10.05
N SER A 1095 -4.76 -0.30 8.99
CA SER A 1095 -5.35 -1.64 9.11
C SER A 1095 -4.35 -2.69 9.61
N THR A 1096 -3.05 -2.40 9.60
CA THR A 1096 -1.99 -3.33 10.03
C THR A 1096 -1.38 -2.96 11.39
N LEU A 1097 -1.64 -1.74 11.89
CA LEU A 1097 -1.16 -1.26 13.19
C LEU A 1097 -2.35 -0.99 14.12
N GLN A 1098 -2.89 -2.03 14.73
CA GLN A 1098 -3.74 -1.87 15.92
C GLN A 1098 -2.84 -1.60 17.14
N GLY A 1099 -2.51 -0.32 17.37
CA GLY A 1099 -1.81 0.14 18.58
C GLY A 1099 -2.61 -0.06 19.88
N LYS A 1100 -3.85 -0.56 19.81
CA LYS A 1100 -4.71 -0.88 20.96
C LYS A 1100 -4.14 -2.05 21.79
N ASN A 1101 -3.50 -3.02 21.14
CA ASN A 1101 -3.05 -4.27 21.76
C ASN A 1101 -1.68 -4.13 22.45
N ALA A 1102 -0.97 -3.03 22.20
CA ALA A 1102 0.32 -2.72 22.80
C ALA A 1102 0.20 -2.36 24.29
N TYR A 1103 -0.83 -1.59 24.67
CA TYR A 1103 -1.05 -1.19 26.07
C TYR A 1103 -1.37 -2.38 26.97
N THR A 1104 -2.08 -3.37 26.43
CA THR A 1104 -2.36 -4.62 27.13
C THR A 1104 -1.11 -5.46 27.33
N ALA A 1105 -0.28 -5.60 26.29
CA ALA A 1105 1.00 -6.28 26.43
C ALA A 1105 1.94 -5.57 27.42
N THR A 1106 1.87 -4.23 27.52
CA THR A 1106 2.57 -3.46 28.56
C THR A 1106 2.03 -3.76 29.96
N ALA A 1107 0.71 -3.88 30.13
CA ALA A 1107 0.09 -4.25 31.41
C ALA A 1107 0.41 -5.69 31.85
N ILE A 1108 0.58 -6.61 30.90
CA ILE A 1108 0.90 -8.03 31.16
C ILE A 1108 2.40 -8.23 31.41
N ASN A 1109 3.27 -7.67 30.57
CA ASN A 1109 4.72 -7.91 30.62
C ASN A 1109 5.49 -6.89 31.49
N GLY A 1110 4.87 -5.78 31.89
CA GLY A 1110 5.52 -4.70 32.65
C GLY A 1110 6.61 -3.92 31.88
N THR A 1111 6.68 -4.07 30.55
CA THR A 1111 7.74 -3.49 29.69
C THR A 1111 7.31 -2.19 29.00
N ASP A 1112 8.28 -1.40 28.51
CA ASP A 1112 8.01 -0.15 27.78
C ASP A 1112 7.14 -0.35 26.52
N PHE A 1113 6.26 0.62 26.22
CA PHE A 1113 5.27 0.57 25.13
C PHE A 1113 5.84 0.10 23.78
N CYS A 1114 7.03 0.57 23.39
CA CYS A 1114 7.62 0.20 22.10
C CYS A 1114 8.01 -1.28 22.02
N THR A 1115 8.45 -1.86 23.13
CA THR A 1115 8.82 -3.27 23.24
C THR A 1115 7.57 -4.13 23.24
N SER A 1116 6.58 -3.79 24.07
CA SER A 1116 5.31 -4.51 24.12
C SER A 1116 4.51 -4.39 22.81
N ALA A 1117 4.58 -3.25 22.11
CA ALA A 1117 3.97 -3.07 20.79
C ALA A 1117 4.57 -3.99 19.72
N LYS A 1118 5.90 -4.20 19.76
CA LYS A 1118 6.61 -5.09 18.84
C LYS A 1118 6.25 -6.55 19.09
N GLU A 1119 6.16 -6.96 20.36
CA GLU A 1119 5.78 -8.32 20.77
C GLU A 1119 4.32 -8.61 20.40
N ALA A 1120 3.37 -7.75 20.81
CA ALA A 1120 1.96 -7.90 20.47
C ALA A 1120 1.72 -7.98 18.96
N PHE A 1121 2.48 -7.21 18.16
CA PHE A 1121 2.41 -7.27 16.70
C PHE A 1121 2.84 -8.63 16.15
N PHE A 1122 3.96 -9.19 16.64
CA PHE A 1122 4.49 -10.46 16.13
C PHE A 1122 3.58 -11.65 16.48
N ILE A 1123 2.97 -11.61 17.67
CA ILE A 1123 2.01 -12.62 18.15
C ILE A 1123 0.72 -12.58 17.31
N LEU A 1124 0.18 -11.39 17.04
CA LEU A 1124 -1.04 -11.23 16.23
C LEU A 1124 -0.85 -11.62 14.76
N VAL A 1125 0.32 -11.33 14.17
CA VAL A 1125 0.61 -11.65 12.75
C VAL A 1125 0.64 -13.16 12.52
N LYS A 1126 1.13 -13.95 13.49
CA LYS A 1126 1.21 -15.42 13.39
C LYS A 1126 -0.16 -16.12 13.30
N ASN A 1127 -1.23 -15.54 13.87
CA ASN A 1127 -2.58 -16.12 13.94
C ASN A 1127 -3.66 -15.31 13.17
N SER A 1128 -3.23 -14.40 12.29
CA SER A 1128 -3.98 -13.22 11.81
C SER A 1128 -5.28 -13.46 11.02
N LEU A 1129 -5.39 -14.50 10.19
CA LEU A 1129 -6.53 -14.64 9.26
C LEU A 1129 -7.87 -14.99 9.94
N ASN A 1130 -7.84 -15.80 11.00
CA ASN A 1130 -9.05 -16.17 11.73
C ASN A 1130 -9.46 -15.11 12.75
N ILE A 1131 -8.48 -14.50 13.43
CA ILE A 1131 -8.71 -13.48 14.46
C ILE A 1131 -9.20 -12.15 13.85
N ALA A 1132 -8.62 -11.71 12.72
CA ALA A 1132 -9.05 -10.47 12.07
C ALA A 1132 -10.46 -10.59 11.47
N ALA A 1133 -10.84 -11.77 10.96
CA ALA A 1133 -12.20 -12.02 10.53
C ALA A 1133 -13.15 -11.96 11.73
N ILE A 1134 -12.83 -12.63 12.85
CA ILE A 1134 -13.65 -12.69 14.07
C ILE A 1134 -13.87 -11.31 14.71
N ASN A 1135 -12.82 -10.49 14.86
CA ASN A 1135 -12.94 -9.13 15.43
C ASN A 1135 -13.82 -8.20 14.58
N SER A 1136 -13.77 -8.34 13.25
CA SER A 1136 -14.62 -7.55 12.35
C SER A 1136 -16.12 -7.78 12.56
N PHE A 1137 -16.55 -8.93 13.11
CA PHE A 1137 -17.96 -9.22 13.39
C PHE A 1137 -18.41 -8.65 14.73
N GLY A 1138 -17.57 -8.70 15.77
CA GLY A 1138 -17.85 -8.07 17.06
C GLY A 1138 -18.00 -6.56 16.95
N ASP A 1139 -17.12 -5.93 16.17
CA ASP A 1139 -17.18 -4.50 15.84
C ASP A 1139 -18.50 -4.11 15.17
N PHE A 1140 -19.04 -4.98 14.31
CA PHE A 1140 -20.32 -4.74 13.64
C PHE A 1140 -21.52 -4.81 14.60
N LEU A 1141 -21.52 -5.75 15.55
CA LEU A 1141 -22.61 -5.85 16.54
C LEU A 1141 -22.62 -4.63 17.47
N LEU A 1142 -21.44 -4.19 17.91
CA LEU A 1142 -21.29 -2.96 18.71
C LEU A 1142 -21.64 -1.71 17.90
N PHE A 1143 -21.33 -1.69 16.60
CA PHE A 1143 -21.78 -0.66 15.68
C PHE A 1143 -23.31 -0.59 15.59
N LEU A 1144 -23.99 -1.74 15.50
CA LEU A 1144 -25.46 -1.80 15.48
C LEU A 1144 -26.07 -1.22 16.77
N GLY A 1145 -25.45 -1.48 17.93
CA GLY A 1145 -25.84 -0.86 19.20
C GLY A 1145 -25.64 0.66 19.24
N LYS A 1146 -24.57 1.19 18.62
CA LYS A 1146 -24.34 2.64 18.48
C LYS A 1146 -25.40 3.27 17.58
N VAL A 1147 -25.74 2.62 16.46
CA VAL A 1147 -26.81 3.05 15.54
C VAL A 1147 -28.16 3.10 16.26
N PHE A 1148 -28.49 2.10 17.08
CA PHE A 1148 -29.72 2.08 17.86
C PHE A 1148 -29.88 3.33 18.74
N VAL A 1149 -28.87 3.64 19.57
CA VAL A 1149 -28.91 4.82 20.46
C VAL A 1149 -29.10 6.11 19.67
N VAL A 1150 -28.32 6.29 18.59
CA VAL A 1150 -28.39 7.50 17.76
C VAL A 1150 -29.76 7.64 17.09
N CYS A 1151 -30.29 6.57 16.50
CA CYS A 1151 -31.58 6.59 15.81
C CYS A 1151 -32.73 6.95 16.75
N PHE A 1152 -32.79 6.36 17.95
CA PHE A 1152 -33.87 6.63 18.91
C PHE A 1152 -33.77 8.02 19.53
N THR A 1153 -32.56 8.50 19.86
CA THR A 1153 -32.38 9.88 20.33
C THR A 1153 -32.69 10.90 19.24
N CYS A 1154 -32.26 10.67 18.00
CA CYS A 1154 -32.57 11.55 16.87
C CYS A 1154 -34.06 11.53 16.53
N PHE A 1155 -34.74 10.39 16.65
CA PHE A 1155 -36.18 10.31 16.46
C PHE A 1155 -36.93 11.15 17.51
N GLY A 1156 -36.55 11.04 18.79
CA GLY A 1156 -37.08 11.92 19.85
C GLY A 1156 -36.80 13.39 19.57
N GLY A 1157 -35.59 13.72 19.09
CA GLY A 1157 -35.23 15.09 18.72
C GLY A 1157 -36.02 15.63 17.53
N LEU A 1158 -36.24 14.81 16.51
CA LEU A 1158 -37.07 15.15 15.35
C LEU A 1158 -38.50 15.48 15.79
N MET A 1159 -39.11 14.66 16.66
CA MET A 1159 -40.47 14.91 17.16
C MET A 1159 -40.56 16.20 17.98
N VAL A 1160 -39.57 16.46 18.84
CA VAL A 1160 -39.53 17.68 19.67
C VAL A 1160 -39.31 18.94 18.84
N PHE A 1161 -38.37 18.91 17.89
CA PHE A 1161 -38.05 20.08 17.05
C PHE A 1161 -39.11 20.34 15.98
N ASN A 1162 -39.77 19.30 15.45
CA ASN A 1162 -40.87 19.44 14.50
C ASN A 1162 -42.14 20.04 15.16
N TYR A 1163 -42.31 19.87 16.48
CA TYR A 1163 -43.41 20.49 17.23
C TYR A 1163 -43.19 22.00 17.47
N GLN A 1164 -41.93 22.47 17.51
CA GLN A 1164 -41.58 23.88 17.67
C GLN A 1164 -41.50 24.60 16.31
N ARG A 1165 -42.65 25.01 15.75
CA ARG A 1165 -42.77 25.72 14.45
C ARG A 1165 -41.98 27.05 14.33
N ALA A 1166 -41.43 27.58 15.41
CA ALA A 1166 -40.66 28.84 15.40
C ALA A 1166 -39.18 28.67 14.93
N LEU A 1167 -38.71 27.44 14.70
CA LEU A 1167 -37.33 27.15 14.28
C LEU A 1167 -37.18 27.24 12.75
N GLN A 1168 -36.45 28.23 12.26
CA GLN A 1168 -36.21 28.39 10.81
C GLN A 1168 -35.34 27.26 10.21
N VAL A 1169 -34.44 26.64 10.98
CA VAL A 1169 -33.61 25.48 10.57
C VAL A 1169 -33.36 24.54 11.76
N TRP A 1170 -34.13 23.45 11.88
CA TRP A 1170 -33.99 22.47 12.99
C TRP A 1170 -32.98 21.34 12.70
N VAL A 1171 -32.48 21.23 11.47
CA VAL A 1171 -31.56 20.17 11.03
C VAL A 1171 -30.25 20.16 11.80
N VAL A 1172 -29.67 21.32 12.10
CA VAL A 1172 -28.33 21.35 12.70
C VAL A 1172 -28.33 21.12 14.22
N PRO A 1173 -29.31 21.62 15.01
CA PRO A 1173 -29.55 21.11 16.36
C PRO A 1173 -29.71 19.59 16.40
N LEU A 1174 -30.43 19.01 15.42
CA LEU A 1174 -30.59 17.56 15.32
C LEU A 1174 -29.27 16.84 15.00
N LEU A 1175 -28.44 17.37 14.09
CA LEU A 1175 -27.11 16.83 13.80
C LEU A 1175 -26.16 16.93 15.00
N LEU A 1176 -26.29 17.97 15.83
CA LEU A 1176 -25.51 18.13 17.06
C LEU A 1176 -25.92 17.09 18.10
N VAL A 1177 -27.22 16.84 18.25
CA VAL A 1177 -27.76 15.75 19.09
C VAL A 1177 -27.31 14.37 18.55
N ALA A 1178 -27.29 14.18 17.23
CA ALA A 1178 -26.78 12.95 16.60
C ALA A 1178 -25.29 12.71 16.88
N PHE A 1179 -24.47 13.76 16.77
CA PHE A 1179 -23.05 13.69 17.07
C PHE A 1179 -22.80 13.37 18.55
N PHE A 1180 -23.51 14.05 19.45
CA PHE A 1180 -23.39 13.82 20.88
C PHE A 1180 -23.86 12.42 21.28
N SER A 1181 -25.03 11.97 20.79
CA SER A 1181 -25.54 10.64 21.07
C SER A 1181 -24.61 9.54 20.56
N TYR A 1182 -23.99 9.73 19.39
CA TYR A 1182 -22.97 8.81 18.88
C TYR A 1182 -21.73 8.78 19.78
N PHE A 1183 -21.24 9.94 20.22
CA PHE A 1183 -20.09 10.04 21.12
C PHE A 1183 -20.36 9.31 22.45
N VAL A 1184 -21.52 9.56 23.06
CA VAL A 1184 -21.95 8.88 24.28
C VAL A 1184 -22.03 7.37 24.05
N ALA A 1185 -22.75 6.92 23.01
CA ALA A 1185 -22.87 5.50 22.69
C ALA A 1185 -21.50 4.85 22.43
N HIS A 1186 -20.58 5.56 21.77
CA HIS A 1186 -19.21 5.11 21.55
C HIS A 1186 -18.45 4.94 22.86
N CYS A 1187 -18.50 5.90 23.78
CA CYS A 1187 -17.83 5.82 25.09
C CYS A 1187 -18.29 4.58 25.88
N PHE A 1188 -19.59 4.34 25.98
CA PHE A 1188 -20.14 3.21 26.74
C PHE A 1188 -19.92 1.86 26.06
N LEU A 1189 -20.23 1.74 24.77
CA LEU A 1189 -20.11 0.47 24.04
C LEU A 1189 -18.66 0.11 23.70
N SER A 1190 -17.72 1.07 23.70
CA SER A 1190 -16.30 0.79 23.52
C SER A 1190 -15.69 -0.05 24.66
N VAL A 1191 -16.30 -0.07 25.84
CA VAL A 1191 -15.84 -0.95 26.94
C VAL A 1191 -15.98 -2.41 26.54
N PHE A 1192 -17.11 -2.79 25.95
CA PHE A 1192 -17.31 -4.15 25.44
C PHE A 1192 -16.32 -4.49 24.32
N GLU A 1193 -16.08 -3.56 23.39
CA GLU A 1193 -15.06 -3.70 22.34
C GLU A 1193 -13.70 -4.04 22.96
N ARG A 1194 -13.30 -3.29 23.99
CA ARG A 1194 -12.00 -3.50 24.65
C ARG A 1194 -11.95 -4.80 25.42
N VAL A 1195 -12.99 -5.17 26.16
CA VAL A 1195 -13.00 -6.44 26.89
C VAL A 1195 -12.85 -7.63 25.94
N VAL A 1196 -13.56 -7.63 24.80
CA VAL A 1196 -13.46 -8.69 23.80
C VAL A 1196 -12.05 -8.76 23.19
N ASP A 1197 -11.48 -7.62 22.77
CA ASP A 1197 -10.11 -7.54 22.25
C ASP A 1197 -9.08 -8.06 23.27
N LEU A 1198 -9.25 -7.69 24.55
CA LEU A 1198 -8.38 -8.10 25.65
C LEU A 1198 -8.44 -9.60 25.89
N LEU A 1199 -9.63 -10.19 25.90
CA LEU A 1199 -9.81 -11.64 26.08
C LEU A 1199 -9.12 -12.44 24.96
N PHE A 1200 -9.15 -11.97 23.71
CA PHE A 1200 -8.43 -12.60 22.61
C PHE A 1200 -6.91 -12.50 22.74
N LEU A 1201 -6.40 -11.35 23.20
CA LEU A 1201 -4.97 -11.19 23.40
C LEU A 1201 -4.48 -12.03 24.59
N CYS A 1202 -5.23 -12.06 25.69
CA CYS A 1202 -4.97 -12.96 26.82
C CYS A 1202 -4.97 -14.42 26.37
N TYR A 1203 -5.92 -14.82 25.53
CA TYR A 1203 -5.98 -16.16 24.93
C TYR A 1203 -4.75 -16.48 24.07
N ALA A 1204 -4.36 -15.56 23.18
CA ALA A 1204 -3.22 -15.78 22.29
C ALA A 1204 -1.92 -15.96 23.09
N ILE A 1205 -1.78 -15.22 24.20
CA ILE A 1205 -0.64 -15.35 25.12
C ILE A 1205 -0.73 -16.64 25.94
N ASP A 1206 -1.92 -17.03 26.40
CA ASP A 1206 -2.15 -18.29 27.13
C ASP A 1206 -1.73 -19.50 26.27
N LEU A 1207 -2.05 -19.50 24.97
CA LEU A 1207 -1.59 -20.52 24.02
C LEU A 1207 -0.09 -20.57 23.78
N GLU A 1208 0.59 -19.42 23.83
CA GLU A 1208 2.04 -19.35 23.55
C GLU A 1208 2.85 -19.65 24.83
N THR A 1209 2.27 -19.43 26.00
CA THR A 1209 2.95 -19.55 27.30
C THR A 1209 2.66 -20.87 28.02
N ASN A 1210 1.44 -21.41 27.87
CA ASN A 1210 0.99 -22.63 28.53
C ASN A 1210 0.76 -23.74 27.48
N ASP A 1211 1.05 -24.99 27.84
CA ASP A 1211 0.99 -26.14 26.93
C ASP A 1211 -0.14 -27.13 27.25
N GLY A 1212 -0.88 -26.90 28.35
CA GLY A 1212 -1.98 -27.76 28.79
C GLY A 1212 -1.53 -28.98 29.59
N SER A 1213 -0.25 -29.07 29.95
CA SER A 1213 0.27 -30.10 30.86
C SER A 1213 -0.22 -29.89 32.31
N ALA A 1214 -0.11 -30.92 33.16
CA ALA A 1214 -0.50 -30.82 34.57
C ALA A 1214 0.28 -29.73 35.34
N ASP A 1215 1.50 -29.42 34.90
CA ASP A 1215 2.35 -28.37 35.47
C ASP A 1215 2.02 -26.97 34.91
N LYS A 1216 1.51 -26.87 33.67
CA LYS A 1216 1.15 -25.62 32.99
C LYS A 1216 -0.23 -25.71 32.29
N PRO A 1217 -1.34 -25.81 33.05
CA PRO A 1217 -2.68 -25.86 32.49
C PRO A 1217 -3.09 -24.51 31.89
N TYR A 1218 -3.92 -24.53 30.85
CA TYR A 1218 -4.51 -23.32 30.28
C TYR A 1218 -5.42 -22.61 31.30
N PHE A 1219 -5.38 -21.28 31.32
CA PHE A 1219 -6.24 -20.46 32.18
C PHE A 1219 -7.63 -20.19 31.57
N MET A 1220 -7.80 -20.50 30.29
CA MET A 1220 -9.05 -20.28 29.55
C MET A 1220 -10.22 -21.16 30.00
N ASP A 1221 -11.44 -20.65 29.78
CA ASP A 1221 -12.68 -21.40 29.98
C ASP A 1221 -12.87 -22.48 28.88
N LYS A 1222 -13.45 -23.63 29.24
CA LYS A 1222 -13.70 -24.76 28.32
C LYS A 1222 -14.58 -24.35 27.15
N ALA A 1223 -15.55 -23.45 27.36
CA ALA A 1223 -16.44 -22.95 26.30
C ALA A 1223 -15.68 -22.18 25.20
N LEU A 1224 -14.67 -21.38 25.58
CA LEU A 1224 -13.85 -20.62 24.65
C LEU A 1224 -12.89 -21.54 23.84
N MET A 1225 -12.37 -22.58 24.49
CA MET A 1225 -11.53 -23.61 23.85
C MET A 1225 -12.30 -24.39 22.78
N GLU A 1226 -13.52 -24.82 23.11
CA GLU A 1226 -14.40 -25.57 22.20
C GLU A 1226 -14.84 -24.70 20.99
N PHE A 1227 -15.15 -23.43 21.23
CA PHE A 1227 -15.43 -22.45 20.16
C PHE A 1227 -14.25 -22.32 19.17
N MET A 1228 -13.02 -22.25 19.68
CA MET A 1228 -11.84 -22.08 18.83
C MET A 1228 -11.50 -23.32 18.02
N ASN A 1229 -11.65 -24.51 18.60
CA ASN A 1229 -11.49 -25.78 17.87
C ASN A 1229 -12.54 -25.93 16.76
N LYS A 1230 -13.79 -25.51 17.02
CA LYS A 1230 -14.86 -25.53 16.01
C LYS A 1230 -14.60 -24.54 14.86
N SER A 1231 -14.03 -23.37 15.18
CA SER A 1231 -13.67 -22.35 14.19
C SER A 1231 -12.47 -22.73 13.31
N SER A 1232 -11.52 -23.52 13.84
CA SER A 1232 -10.36 -24.01 13.09
C SER A 1232 -10.75 -25.15 12.14
N GLU A 1233 -11.72 -25.99 12.52
CA GLU A 1233 -12.34 -27.00 11.64
C GLU A 1233 -13.06 -26.37 10.43
N GLU A 1234 -13.86 -25.31 10.64
CA GLU A 1234 -14.56 -24.60 9.55
C GLU A 1234 -13.63 -23.89 8.55
N THR A 1235 -12.37 -23.63 8.92
CA THR A 1235 -11.37 -22.94 8.09
C THR A 1235 -10.37 -23.88 7.40
N GLY A 1236 -10.52 -25.21 7.56
CA GLY A 1236 -9.81 -26.22 6.77
C GLY A 1236 -8.31 -26.35 7.04
N LYS A 1237 -7.81 -25.90 8.19
CA LYS A 1237 -6.41 -26.06 8.59
C LYS A 1237 -6.30 -26.84 9.90
N VAL A 1238 -6.08 -28.16 9.79
CA VAL A 1238 -5.59 -28.97 10.90
C VAL A 1238 -4.12 -28.62 11.13
N ARG A 1239 -3.78 -28.13 12.32
CA ARG A 1239 -2.39 -28.03 12.78
C ARG A 1239 -2.27 -28.84 14.05
N ASN A 1240 -1.65 -30.01 13.95
CA ASN A 1240 -1.14 -30.73 15.12
C ASN A 1240 -0.08 -29.84 15.79
N PRO A 1241 -0.17 -29.59 17.11
CA PRO A 1241 0.89 -28.92 17.82
C PRO A 1241 2.07 -29.90 17.95
N LYS A 1242 3.11 -29.73 17.12
CA LYS A 1242 4.40 -30.37 17.35
C LYS A 1242 5.19 -29.52 18.33
N ALA A 1243 5.67 -30.18 19.38
CA ALA A 1243 6.67 -29.68 20.31
C ALA A 1243 7.93 -29.25 19.55
N GLY A 1244 8.27 -27.97 19.64
CA GLY A 1244 9.54 -27.41 19.19
C GLY A 1244 10.21 -26.74 20.37
N ASN A 1245 11.42 -27.20 20.70
CA ASN A 1245 12.28 -26.62 21.74
C ASN A 1245 12.48 -25.11 21.50
N HIS A 1246 12.00 -24.31 22.44
CA HIS A 1246 12.39 -22.90 22.57
C HIS A 1246 12.95 -22.63 23.97
N PRO A 1247 13.95 -21.74 24.09
CA PRO A 1247 14.67 -21.49 25.34
C PRO A 1247 13.74 -20.90 26.40
N ALA A 1248 14.01 -21.26 27.66
CA ALA A 1248 13.23 -20.91 28.84
C ALA A 1248 12.76 -19.45 28.84
N GLY A 1249 11.45 -19.26 28.65
CA GLY A 1249 10.76 -17.99 28.91
C GLY A 1249 10.59 -17.79 30.41
N THR A 1250 10.78 -16.55 30.85
CA THR A 1250 10.63 -16.08 32.22
C THR A 1250 9.23 -16.39 32.76
N GLU A 1251 9.13 -16.95 33.97
CA GLU A 1251 7.86 -17.15 34.67
C GLU A 1251 7.14 -15.81 34.88
N MET A 1252 5.89 -15.70 34.42
CA MET A 1252 5.02 -14.58 34.77
C MET A 1252 4.49 -14.78 36.19
N HIS A 1253 5.01 -14.01 37.15
CA HIS A 1253 4.29 -13.79 38.40
C HIS A 1253 3.12 -12.84 38.14
N PRO A 1254 1.86 -13.23 38.45
CA PRO A 1254 0.76 -12.27 38.45
C PRO A 1254 1.07 -11.16 39.45
N MET A 1255 0.69 -9.91 39.13
CA MET A 1255 0.80 -8.77 40.03
C MET A 1255 0.01 -9.01 41.32
N VAL A 1256 0.66 -9.63 42.30
CA VAL A 1256 0.32 -9.55 43.71
C VAL A 1256 1.61 -9.19 44.42
N GLY A 1257 1.69 -7.92 44.82
CA GLY A 1257 2.83 -7.27 45.44
C GLY A 1257 2.61 -5.76 45.43
#